data_AF-A0A936E2T4-F1
#
_entry.id   AF-A0A936E2T4-F1
#
_cell.length_a   1.000
_cell.length_b   1.000
_cell.length_c   1.000
_cell.angle_alpha   90.00
_cell.angle_beta   90.00
_cell.angle_gamma   90.00
#
_symmetry.space_group_name_H-M   'P 1'
#
loop_
_entity.id
_entity.type
_entity.pdbx_description
1 polymer ?
#
loop_
_entity_poly.entity_id
_entity_poly.type
_entity_poly.pdbx_seq_one_letter_code
_entity_poly.pdbx_strand_id
1 'polypeptide(L)'
;MRITFRTAASALLAILFLLGVATAVPTAAQTGTPPAQAGFPRTEPTVMEFASVSVIDLDRNGDLEILTADANGYVWAWEHNGTARTGFPLDTKRTSCTTRHRINGPLAIGNIVGNENLEIVAGAGGCGLTAGKRGQTYAWAYNGAALTGWPKETDSNPYETDSVEVTSVALGNLTGNTLLEVVSTTDNSAGQIPDTTTVDTRNLYAWTGTGSILTGFPTWYKTAGIWGASAVGNVRGDAYDEIITGRDQLYLHIYNNQGQWLPSGQPIRMPLNIADANAQWGTYRYAEFTRSAAVLGDIDNDGVVEIAVQGKVRDPQQGHNVTGNTIFVMHADGTRQPGWEIAPQVGNKPTSTFEPLASVSLGDLNGDGKLDVIVPFADGYVRAYQSTGQLLWSYYNYAQGKILFASEAAVGDISGDGRPDVIFGTYAPTSANQADIRLIALNGTNGQMLSGFPLTLPQESGSKRGIRGAPTLADIDGDCDVEILAARWGGPLYCWGLTARYYPNRMPWPTARHDNWRSGSAAGPALFTSACALYGATPTPAPTATPTRTPTPTATPLPTASPTPPPSPTPPPSNCEVVLNPVADAFIQDGTSAANNFGNTADLAVKAGGTNYRREAYLRFDLASLGSATASQARLELWVASTQNNGSVPLTALRPTTITGQKRG
;
A
#
# COMPACT_ATOMS: atom_id res chain seq x y z
N MET A 1 3.23 -18.04 -16.12
CA MET A 1 2.68 -19.42 -16.09
C MET A 1 3.33 -20.15 -14.93
N ARG A 2 2.62 -21.00 -14.17
CA ARG A 2 3.19 -21.74 -13.03
C ARG A 2 2.56 -23.13 -12.87
N ILE A 3 3.27 -24.07 -12.25
CA ILE A 3 2.74 -25.39 -11.86
C ILE A 3 2.79 -25.54 -10.35
N THR A 4 1.76 -26.13 -9.77
CA THR A 4 1.61 -26.24 -8.33
C THR A 4 1.42 -27.69 -7.91
N PHE A 5 2.19 -28.17 -6.93
CA PHE A 5 2.17 -29.55 -6.45
C PHE A 5 1.63 -29.63 -5.01
N ARG A 6 0.72 -30.58 -4.75
CA ARG A 6 0.31 -31.00 -3.40
C ARG A 6 0.98 -32.29 -3.03
N THR A 7 1.49 -32.45 -1.81
CA THR A 7 2.00 -33.74 -1.33
C THR A 7 1.01 -34.40 -0.38
N ALA A 8 0.85 -35.73 -0.45
CA ALA A 8 -0.01 -36.48 0.46
C ALA A 8 0.79 -37.47 1.31
N ALA A 9 0.42 -37.58 2.58
CA ALA A 9 0.73 -38.74 3.39
C ALA A 9 -0.06 -39.94 2.85
N SER A 10 0.66 -40.87 2.21
CA SER A 10 0.30 -42.26 1.91
C SER A 10 -1.18 -42.62 1.68
N ALA A 11 -1.61 -42.65 0.42
CA ALA A 11 -2.51 -43.69 -0.11
C ALA A 11 -2.57 -43.62 -1.65
N LEU A 12 -2.48 -44.77 -2.31
CA LEU A 12 -2.71 -44.97 -3.75
C LEU A 12 -4.10 -44.45 -4.16
N LEU A 13 -4.22 -43.68 -5.26
CA LEU A 13 -5.27 -43.92 -6.26
C LEU A 13 -5.06 -43.23 -7.63
N ALA A 14 -5.62 -43.89 -8.64
CA ALA A 14 -5.74 -43.54 -10.05
C ALA A 14 -6.51 -42.24 -10.34
N ILE A 15 -6.12 -41.59 -11.45
CA ILE A 15 -6.62 -40.29 -11.91
C ILE A 15 -7.81 -40.48 -12.86
N LEU A 16 -8.96 -39.91 -12.52
CA LEU A 16 -10.10 -39.69 -13.42
C LEU A 16 -10.48 -38.20 -13.33
N PHE A 17 -10.43 -37.46 -14.44
CA PHE A 17 -10.81 -36.05 -14.49
C PHE A 17 -12.29 -35.90 -14.86
N LEU A 18 -13.08 -35.27 -13.98
CA LEU A 18 -14.37 -34.68 -14.33
C LEU A 18 -14.19 -33.16 -14.49
N LEU A 19 -14.58 -32.64 -15.66
CA LEU A 19 -14.69 -31.20 -15.93
C LEU A 19 -15.86 -30.62 -15.12
N GLY A 20 -15.55 -29.72 -14.17
CA GLY A 20 -16.50 -28.82 -13.56
C GLY A 20 -16.32 -27.41 -14.11
N VAL A 21 -17.39 -26.85 -14.68
CA VAL A 21 -17.47 -25.41 -15.00
C VAL A 21 -17.40 -24.66 -13.67
N ALA A 22 -16.40 -23.78 -13.50
CA ALA A 22 -16.33 -22.89 -12.35
C ALA A 22 -17.46 -21.85 -12.48
N THR A 23 -18.62 -22.15 -11.91
CA THR A 23 -19.59 -21.11 -11.59
C THR A 23 -18.96 -20.21 -10.54
N ALA A 24 -18.91 -18.89 -10.81
CA ALA A 24 -18.54 -17.90 -9.80
C ALA A 24 -19.33 -18.20 -8.52
N VAL A 25 -18.63 -18.50 -7.43
CA VAL A 25 -19.28 -18.59 -6.12
C VAL A 25 -19.77 -17.17 -5.84
N PRO A 26 -21.08 -16.92 -5.71
CA PRO A 26 -21.55 -15.62 -5.29
C PRO A 26 -20.99 -15.37 -3.89
N THR A 27 -20.08 -14.41 -3.77
CA THR A 27 -19.66 -13.81 -2.51
C THR A 27 -20.92 -13.23 -1.87
N ALA A 28 -21.20 -13.63 -0.63
CA ALA A 28 -22.31 -13.04 0.11
C ALA A 28 -21.99 -11.55 0.27
N ALA A 29 -22.80 -10.67 -0.31
CA ALA A 29 -22.62 -9.24 -0.14
C ALA A 29 -22.75 -8.88 1.35
N GLN A 30 -21.91 -7.96 1.84
CA GLN A 30 -21.96 -7.51 3.23
C GLN A 30 -23.35 -6.95 3.57
N THR A 31 -24.12 -7.67 4.38
CA THR A 31 -25.43 -7.20 4.88
C THR A 31 -25.31 -6.70 6.31
N GLY A 32 -25.38 -5.38 6.50
CA GLY A 32 -25.32 -4.74 7.81
C GLY A 32 -23.91 -4.42 8.29
N THR A 33 -23.81 -3.91 9.52
CA THR A 33 -22.54 -3.46 10.11
C THR A 33 -21.54 -4.61 10.18
N PRO A 34 -20.33 -4.47 9.59
CA PRO A 34 -19.23 -5.40 9.77
C PRO A 34 -18.95 -5.71 11.25
N PRO A 35 -18.83 -7.00 11.63
CA PRO A 35 -18.46 -7.38 12.99
C PRO A 35 -17.02 -6.95 13.30
N ALA A 36 -16.74 -6.68 14.57
CA ALA A 36 -15.37 -6.48 15.02
C ALA A 36 -14.63 -7.83 15.04
N GLN A 37 -13.37 -7.81 14.62
CA GLN A 37 -12.51 -8.99 14.65
C GLN A 37 -12.15 -9.35 16.10
N ALA A 38 -12.01 -10.65 16.38
CA ALA A 38 -11.61 -11.11 17.71
C ALA A 38 -10.25 -10.49 18.10
N GLY A 39 -10.15 -9.98 19.34
CA GLY A 39 -8.96 -9.27 19.83
C GLY A 39 -8.97 -7.76 19.62
N PHE A 40 -9.97 -7.21 18.92
CA PHE A 40 -10.12 -5.77 18.64
C PHE A 40 -11.39 -5.19 19.27
N PRO A 41 -11.40 -3.87 19.61
CA PRO A 41 -10.31 -2.91 19.42
C PRO A 41 -9.16 -3.06 20.42
N ARG A 42 -7.98 -2.59 20.02
CA ARG A 42 -6.80 -2.39 20.88
C ARG A 42 -6.64 -0.93 21.24
N THR A 43 -6.33 -0.62 22.50
CA THR A 43 -6.32 0.77 23.02
C THR A 43 -5.00 1.16 23.66
N GLU A 44 -3.99 0.33 23.51
CA GLU A 44 -2.64 0.54 24.01
C GLU A 44 -1.92 1.74 23.34
N PRO A 45 -2.17 2.08 22.06
CA PRO A 45 -1.68 3.33 21.49
C PRO A 45 -2.37 4.50 22.19
N THR A 46 -1.61 5.55 22.53
CA THR A 46 -2.22 6.67 23.26
C THR A 46 -2.86 7.69 22.32
N VAL A 47 -2.11 8.13 21.31
CA VAL A 47 -2.53 9.22 20.41
C VAL A 47 -1.99 8.96 19.02
N MET A 48 -2.85 8.62 18.07
CA MET A 48 -2.44 8.28 16.71
C MET A 48 -2.74 9.45 15.78
N GLU A 49 -1.76 10.31 15.51
CA GLU A 49 -2.00 11.54 14.74
C GLU A 49 -2.30 11.28 13.26
N PHE A 50 -1.31 10.90 12.46
CA PHE A 50 -1.48 10.56 11.03
C PHE A 50 -0.80 9.22 10.68
N ALA A 51 -0.42 8.44 11.69
CA ALA A 51 0.16 7.12 11.50
C ALA A 51 -0.92 6.16 10.98
N SER A 52 -0.79 5.76 9.71
CA SER A 52 -1.62 4.73 9.12
C SER A 52 -1.17 3.36 9.61
N VAL A 53 -2.10 2.42 9.72
CA VAL A 53 -1.81 1.05 10.16
C VAL A 53 -0.91 0.39 9.10
N SER A 54 0.11 -0.34 9.55
CA SER A 54 0.89 -1.23 8.69
C SER A 54 0.50 -2.65 9.04
N VAL A 55 0.17 -3.45 8.04
CA VAL A 55 -0.04 -4.89 8.21
C VAL A 55 1.02 -5.55 7.36
N ILE A 56 1.79 -6.50 7.89
CA ILE A 56 2.84 -7.18 7.12
C ILE A 56 3.33 -8.41 7.88
N ASP A 57 3.67 -9.47 7.15
CA ASP A 57 4.46 -10.59 7.70
C ASP A 57 5.90 -10.11 7.91
N LEU A 58 6.18 -9.64 9.13
CA LEU A 58 7.38 -8.93 9.52
C LEU A 58 8.57 -9.88 9.72
N ASP A 59 8.29 -11.12 10.16
CA ASP A 59 9.29 -12.15 10.45
C ASP A 59 9.24 -13.37 9.51
N ARG A 60 8.44 -13.28 8.45
CA ARG A 60 8.28 -14.29 7.40
C ARG A 60 7.82 -15.65 7.93
N ASN A 61 6.99 -15.65 8.97
CA ASN A 61 6.44 -16.88 9.55
C ASN A 61 5.10 -17.33 8.89
N GLY A 62 4.50 -16.47 8.06
CA GLY A 62 3.23 -16.72 7.37
C GLY A 62 1.99 -16.06 8.02
N ASP A 63 2.09 -15.61 9.25
CA ASP A 63 1.08 -14.80 9.95
C ASP A 63 1.40 -13.31 9.78
N LEU A 64 0.36 -12.46 9.76
CA LEU A 64 0.55 -11.02 9.60
C LEU A 64 0.69 -10.31 10.94
N GLU A 65 1.68 -9.44 11.08
CA GLU A 65 1.76 -8.48 12.17
C GLU A 65 1.08 -7.16 11.83
N ILE A 66 0.59 -6.50 12.88
CA ILE A 66 -0.01 -5.18 12.80
C ILE A 66 0.89 -4.20 13.54
N LEU A 67 1.30 -3.13 12.87
CA LEU A 67 2.16 -2.11 13.44
C LEU A 67 1.52 -0.73 13.34
N THR A 68 1.71 0.05 14.41
CA THR A 68 1.26 1.44 14.46
C THR A 68 2.25 2.31 15.20
N ALA A 69 2.11 3.63 15.07
CA ALA A 69 2.93 4.59 15.81
C ALA A 69 2.07 5.68 16.45
N ASP A 70 2.58 6.25 17.55
CA ASP A 70 1.86 7.27 18.30
C ASP A 70 2.64 8.58 18.49
N ALA A 71 1.90 9.59 18.92
CA ALA A 71 2.41 10.93 19.12
C ALA A 71 3.29 11.10 20.38
N ASN A 72 3.44 10.04 21.18
CA ASN A 72 4.40 9.97 22.27
C ASN A 72 5.73 9.36 21.83
N GLY A 73 5.83 8.89 20.59
CA GLY A 73 7.07 8.37 20.02
C GLY A 73 7.22 6.86 20.14
N TYR A 74 6.13 6.14 20.40
CA TYR A 74 6.15 4.70 20.46
C TYR A 74 5.74 4.07 19.14
N VAL A 75 6.40 2.97 18.79
CA VAL A 75 5.96 2.03 17.77
C VAL A 75 5.38 0.81 18.46
N TRP A 76 4.13 0.49 18.18
CA TRP A 76 3.42 -0.65 18.75
C TRP A 76 3.29 -1.75 17.71
N ALA A 77 3.31 -3.01 18.17
CA ALA A 77 3.05 -4.15 17.32
C ALA A 77 2.17 -5.20 18.02
N TRP A 78 1.30 -5.84 17.23
CA TRP A 78 0.44 -6.94 17.64
C TRP A 78 0.53 -8.07 16.62
N GLU A 79 0.35 -9.28 17.08
CA GLU A 79 0.12 -10.43 16.22
C GLU A 79 -1.27 -10.32 15.56
N HIS A 80 -1.50 -11.10 14.50
CA HIS A 80 -2.75 -11.13 13.73
C HIS A 80 -4.05 -11.25 14.58
N ASN A 81 -3.97 -11.97 15.70
CA ASN A 81 -5.08 -12.18 16.65
C ASN A 81 -5.24 -11.04 17.68
N GLY A 82 -4.47 -9.96 17.52
CA GLY A 82 -4.43 -8.81 18.38
C GLY A 82 -3.57 -8.98 19.64
N THR A 83 -2.93 -10.12 19.93
CA THR A 83 -2.02 -10.22 21.09
C THR A 83 -0.79 -9.33 20.91
N ALA A 84 -0.26 -8.76 22.00
CA ALA A 84 0.89 -7.86 21.91
C ALA A 84 2.15 -8.63 21.52
N ARG A 85 2.88 -8.13 20.53
CA ARG A 85 4.12 -8.76 20.05
C ARG A 85 5.26 -8.55 21.05
N THR A 86 6.05 -9.58 21.27
CA THR A 86 7.20 -9.51 22.18
C THR A 86 8.27 -8.55 21.63
N GLY A 87 8.82 -7.70 22.50
CA GLY A 87 9.82 -6.69 22.12
C GLY A 87 9.24 -5.30 21.84
N PHE A 88 7.91 -5.15 21.89
CA PHE A 88 7.20 -3.88 21.67
C PHE A 88 6.53 -3.36 22.96
N PRO A 89 6.27 -2.05 23.09
CA PRO A 89 6.54 -1.01 22.09
C PRO A 89 8.02 -0.63 21.96
N LEU A 90 8.41 -0.17 20.76
CA LEU A 90 9.70 0.48 20.53
C LEU A 90 9.59 1.94 20.93
N ASP A 91 10.67 2.50 21.48
CA ASP A 91 10.69 3.87 22.00
C ASP A 91 11.69 4.74 21.23
N THR A 92 11.25 5.93 20.81
CA THR A 92 12.09 6.99 20.23
C THR A 92 12.48 8.07 21.24
N LYS A 93 12.18 7.85 22.52
CA LYS A 93 12.57 8.72 23.62
C LYS A 93 14.08 8.80 23.76
N ARG A 94 14.54 10.01 23.99
CA ARG A 94 15.97 10.32 24.16
C ARG A 94 16.19 10.86 25.56
N THR A 95 17.31 10.49 26.16
CA THR A 95 17.70 11.04 27.48
C THR A 95 17.89 12.55 27.45
N SER A 96 18.25 13.12 26.30
CA SER A 96 18.39 14.57 26.05
C SER A 96 17.05 15.32 25.92
N CYS A 97 15.95 14.60 25.78
CA CYS A 97 14.61 15.14 25.55
C CYS A 97 13.64 14.66 26.63
N THR A 98 13.07 15.60 27.38
CA THR A 98 12.07 15.29 28.41
C THR A 98 10.64 15.42 27.90
N THR A 99 10.45 16.02 26.73
CA THR A 99 9.17 16.25 26.05
C THR A 99 9.37 16.18 24.53
N ARG A 100 8.33 15.76 23.78
CA ARG A 100 8.25 15.63 22.31
C ARG A 100 9.15 14.58 21.63
N HIS A 101 8.53 13.44 21.29
CA HIS A 101 9.10 12.33 20.51
C HIS A 101 8.18 11.86 19.38
N ARG A 102 7.23 12.71 19.01
CA ARG A 102 6.08 12.38 18.19
C ARG A 102 6.47 11.70 16.87
N ILE A 103 5.88 10.54 16.61
CA ILE A 103 5.85 9.91 15.29
C ILE A 103 4.50 10.26 14.67
N ASN A 104 4.54 11.10 13.64
CA ASN A 104 3.32 11.60 12.99
C ASN A 104 2.95 10.86 11.72
N GLY A 105 3.94 10.41 10.96
CA GLY A 105 3.75 9.73 9.70
C GLY A 105 3.55 8.21 9.84
N PRO A 106 3.16 7.54 8.75
CA PRO A 106 3.16 6.09 8.71
C PRO A 106 4.58 5.52 8.84
N LEU A 107 4.67 4.28 9.32
CA LEU A 107 5.90 3.50 9.33
C LEU A 107 6.20 3.00 7.91
N ALA A 108 7.48 2.93 7.56
CA ALA A 108 7.93 2.25 6.36
C ALA A 108 8.62 0.94 6.76
N ILE A 109 8.27 -0.17 6.11
CA ILE A 109 8.69 -1.51 6.47
C ILE A 109 9.16 -2.25 5.22
N GLY A 110 10.38 -2.77 5.23
CA GLY A 110 10.96 -3.45 4.09
C GLY A 110 12.35 -4.01 4.37
N ASN A 111 12.91 -4.73 3.41
CA ASN A 111 14.23 -5.33 3.55
C ASN A 111 15.31 -4.30 3.20
N ILE A 112 15.93 -3.71 4.22
CA ILE A 112 16.96 -2.67 4.02
C ILE A 112 18.37 -3.19 4.32
N VAL A 113 18.52 -4.31 5.05
CA VAL A 113 19.84 -4.91 5.36
C VAL A 113 20.11 -6.27 4.71
N GLY A 114 19.16 -6.82 3.96
CA GLY A 114 19.37 -8.00 3.10
C GLY A 114 19.16 -9.34 3.80
N ASN A 115 18.42 -9.36 4.91
CA ASN A 115 18.07 -10.60 5.59
C ASN A 115 16.67 -11.10 5.17
N GLU A 116 16.21 -12.23 5.71
CA GLU A 116 14.89 -12.77 5.39
C GLU A 116 13.76 -12.01 6.10
N ASN A 117 14.01 -11.39 7.24
CA ASN A 117 12.98 -10.63 7.95
C ASN A 117 12.97 -9.18 7.47
N LEU A 118 11.98 -8.42 7.93
CA LEU A 118 11.80 -7.04 7.52
C LEU A 118 12.21 -6.07 8.62
N GLU A 119 12.69 -4.90 8.21
CA GLU A 119 13.05 -3.81 9.12
C GLU A 119 11.95 -2.76 9.18
N ILE A 120 11.81 -2.14 10.35
CA ILE A 120 10.85 -1.08 10.63
C ILE A 120 11.58 0.25 10.64
N VAL A 121 11.07 1.23 9.90
CA VAL A 121 11.60 2.59 9.83
C VAL A 121 10.56 3.60 10.30
N ALA A 122 10.98 4.53 11.16
CA ALA A 122 10.13 5.61 11.66
C ALA A 122 10.84 6.96 11.65
N GLY A 123 10.09 8.02 11.38
CA GLY A 123 10.52 9.41 11.58
C GLY A 123 9.91 9.99 12.84
N ALA A 124 10.75 10.58 13.71
CA ALA A 124 10.30 11.19 14.96
C ALA A 124 10.74 12.65 15.09
N GLY A 125 9.90 13.44 15.77
CA GLY A 125 10.17 14.81 16.14
C GLY A 125 11.34 14.99 17.10
N GLY A 126 12.00 16.14 16.99
CA GLY A 126 12.96 16.65 17.97
C GLY A 126 12.31 17.36 19.16
N CYS A 127 13.14 17.69 20.14
CA CYS A 127 12.80 18.52 21.27
C CYS A 127 13.59 19.84 21.30
N GLY A 128 14.39 20.12 20.26
CA GLY A 128 15.16 21.36 20.13
C GLY A 128 16.01 21.41 18.87
N LEU A 129 16.82 22.47 18.76
CA LEU A 129 17.60 22.81 17.56
C LEU A 129 19.07 22.40 17.62
N THR A 130 19.58 22.06 18.81
CA THR A 130 20.97 21.65 18.99
C THR A 130 21.15 20.16 18.67
N ALA A 131 22.35 19.76 18.23
CA ALA A 131 22.69 18.35 18.05
C ALA A 131 22.31 17.51 19.29
N GLY A 132 21.82 16.29 19.06
CA GLY A 132 21.22 15.41 20.06
C GLY A 132 19.76 15.74 20.43
N LYS A 133 19.16 16.81 19.90
CA LYS A 133 17.77 17.23 20.17
C LYS A 133 16.91 17.42 18.92
N ARG A 134 17.44 17.25 17.70
CA ARG A 134 16.72 17.50 16.43
C ARG A 134 15.86 16.31 16.00
N GLY A 135 15.10 16.42 14.92
CA GLY A 135 14.37 15.28 14.34
C GLY A 135 15.29 14.10 14.03
N GLN A 136 14.78 12.88 14.18
CA GLN A 136 15.56 11.66 13.93
C GLN A 136 14.77 10.61 13.17
N THR A 137 15.47 9.92 12.27
CA THR A 137 14.99 8.70 11.62
C THR A 137 15.56 7.49 12.33
N TYR A 138 14.72 6.51 12.61
CA TYR A 138 15.06 5.29 13.34
C TYR A 138 14.85 4.09 12.43
N ALA A 139 15.64 3.04 12.64
CA ALA A 139 15.42 1.74 12.03
C ALA A 139 15.67 0.62 13.04
N TRP A 140 14.79 -0.38 13.03
CA TRP A 140 14.84 -1.56 13.89
C TRP A 140 14.66 -2.83 13.08
N ALA A 141 15.21 -3.93 13.55
CA ALA A 141 14.88 -5.27 13.05
C ALA A 141 13.46 -5.68 13.46
N TYR A 142 12.94 -6.74 12.82
CA TYR A 142 11.61 -7.32 13.07
C TYR A 142 11.26 -7.61 14.55
N ASN A 143 12.27 -7.83 15.38
CA ASN A 143 12.13 -8.16 16.81
C ASN A 143 12.28 -6.94 17.73
N GLY A 144 12.39 -5.73 17.17
CA GLY A 144 12.54 -4.48 17.92
C GLY A 144 13.97 -4.09 18.27
N ALA A 145 14.98 -4.89 17.90
CA ALA A 145 16.38 -4.50 18.10
C ALA A 145 16.76 -3.34 17.18
N ALA A 146 17.36 -2.27 17.74
CA ALA A 146 17.84 -1.15 16.94
C ALA A 146 18.96 -1.60 15.99
N LEU A 147 18.88 -1.17 14.72
CA LEU A 147 19.90 -1.52 13.74
C LEU A 147 21.20 -0.76 13.99
N THR A 148 22.32 -1.41 13.69
CA THR A 148 23.64 -0.77 13.79
C THR A 148 23.69 0.44 12.85
N GLY A 149 24.15 1.58 13.38
CA GLY A 149 24.23 2.84 12.63
C GLY A 149 23.00 3.73 12.78
N TRP A 150 21.91 3.25 13.37
CA TRP A 150 20.68 4.02 13.63
C TRP A 150 20.54 4.40 15.10
N PRO A 151 19.83 5.50 15.44
CA PRO A 151 19.11 6.43 14.56
C PRO A 151 20.00 7.48 13.86
N LYS A 152 19.45 8.19 12.88
CA LYS A 152 20.06 9.31 12.17
C LYS A 152 19.39 10.63 12.48
N GLU A 153 20.18 11.58 12.94
CA GLU A 153 19.73 12.95 13.23
C GLU A 153 19.73 13.80 11.97
N THR A 154 18.70 14.63 11.83
CA THR A 154 18.55 15.58 10.72
C THR A 154 19.15 16.93 11.08
N ASP A 155 19.47 17.73 10.07
CA ASP A 155 19.93 19.11 10.28
C ASP A 155 18.79 20.02 10.74
N SER A 156 19.16 21.19 11.29
CA SER A 156 18.25 22.25 11.69
C SER A 156 18.60 23.56 11.00
N ASN A 157 17.58 24.35 10.68
CA ASN A 157 17.75 25.71 10.21
C ASN A 157 18.14 26.66 11.37
N PRO A 158 19.19 27.51 11.24
CA PRO A 158 19.58 28.46 12.27
C PRO A 158 18.58 29.62 12.48
N TYR A 159 17.64 29.85 11.57
CA TYR A 159 16.65 30.93 11.66
C TYR A 159 15.35 30.55 12.35
N GLU A 160 15.30 29.34 12.91
CA GLU A 160 14.07 28.81 13.48
C GLU A 160 14.07 28.76 14.98
N THR A 161 12.85 28.70 15.52
CA THR A 161 12.62 28.59 16.96
C THR A 161 11.94 27.27 17.34
N ASP A 162 11.34 26.56 16.37
CA ASP A 162 10.61 25.32 16.60
C ASP A 162 11.48 24.08 16.35
N SER A 163 11.16 22.98 17.04
CA SER A 163 11.86 21.70 16.89
C SER A 163 11.64 21.09 15.51
N VAL A 164 12.71 20.59 14.88
CA VAL A 164 12.64 19.88 13.60
C VAL A 164 11.90 18.55 13.73
N GLU A 165 11.04 18.25 12.77
CA GLU A 165 10.32 16.99 12.66
C GLU A 165 10.70 16.24 11.38
N VAL A 166 10.90 14.93 11.50
CA VAL A 166 10.85 14.03 10.34
C VAL A 166 9.38 13.79 10.02
N THR A 167 8.93 14.27 8.86
CA THR A 167 7.52 14.35 8.50
C THR A 167 7.02 13.09 7.82
N SER A 168 7.89 12.40 7.08
CA SER A 168 7.59 11.15 6.40
C SER A 168 8.86 10.33 6.21
N VAL A 169 8.69 9.01 6.20
CA VAL A 169 9.69 8.03 5.77
C VAL A 169 9.10 7.20 4.64
N ALA A 170 9.93 6.80 3.69
CA ALA A 170 9.59 5.90 2.61
C ALA A 170 10.80 5.02 2.26
N LEU A 171 10.57 3.89 1.59
CA LEU A 171 11.61 3.01 1.08
C LEU A 171 11.55 2.94 -0.45
N GLY A 172 12.70 2.80 -1.09
CA GLY A 172 12.79 2.53 -2.53
C GLY A 172 14.20 2.13 -2.95
N ASN A 173 14.34 1.70 -4.20
CA ASN A 173 15.59 1.21 -4.77
C ASN A 173 16.34 2.34 -5.48
N LEU A 174 17.11 3.12 -4.72
CA LEU A 174 17.88 4.24 -5.25
C LEU A 174 19.24 3.79 -5.80
N THR A 175 19.72 2.61 -5.38
CA THR A 175 21.04 2.09 -5.74
C THR A 175 21.00 1.03 -6.85
N GLY A 176 19.82 0.61 -7.30
CA GLY A 176 19.61 -0.38 -8.36
C GLY A 176 19.95 -1.82 -7.95
N ASN A 177 20.08 -2.09 -6.64
CA ASN A 177 20.30 -3.44 -6.12
C ASN A 177 18.99 -4.00 -5.52
N THR A 178 19.04 -5.08 -4.74
CA THR A 178 17.83 -5.70 -4.17
C THR A 178 17.46 -5.15 -2.79
N LEU A 179 18.31 -4.33 -2.19
CA LEU A 179 18.09 -3.67 -0.92
C LEU A 179 17.39 -2.34 -1.13
N LEU A 180 16.57 -1.97 -0.17
CA LEU A 180 15.87 -0.70 -0.20
C LEU A 180 16.65 0.34 0.61
N GLU A 181 16.67 1.56 0.11
CA GLU A 181 17.17 2.73 0.80
C GLU A 181 16.06 3.47 1.55
N VAL A 182 16.44 4.05 2.68
CA VAL A 182 15.57 4.84 3.54
C VAL A 182 15.56 6.28 3.06
N VAL A 183 14.40 6.79 2.69
CA VAL A 183 14.16 8.20 2.38
C VAL A 183 13.45 8.85 3.57
N SER A 184 13.96 10.00 4.02
CA SER A 184 13.27 10.83 5.03
C SER A 184 13.13 12.27 4.58
N THR A 185 11.95 12.82 4.83
CA THR A 185 11.66 14.24 4.63
C THR A 185 11.53 14.95 5.96
N THR A 186 11.93 16.22 6.01
CA THR A 186 11.82 17.05 7.22
C THR A 186 11.11 18.35 6.94
N ASP A 187 10.37 18.82 7.95
CA ASP A 187 9.73 20.12 7.90
C ASP A 187 10.73 21.25 7.97
N ASN A 188 11.90 20.97 8.57
CA ASN A 188 13.04 21.82 8.95
C ASN A 188 12.70 23.20 9.54
N SER A 189 11.42 23.43 9.78
CA SER A 189 10.73 24.71 9.89
C SER A 189 11.35 25.74 8.91
N ALA A 190 10.99 25.83 7.63
CA ALA A 190 11.63 26.84 6.75
C ALA A 190 10.98 28.24 6.82
N GLY A 191 10.14 28.52 7.81
CA GLY A 191 9.13 29.58 7.78
C GLY A 191 9.66 31.02 7.85
N GLN A 192 10.94 31.23 8.17
CA GLN A 192 11.46 32.59 8.41
C GLN A 192 12.76 32.95 7.68
N ILE A 193 13.19 32.17 6.68
CA ILE A 193 14.44 32.46 5.96
C ILE A 193 14.21 33.59 4.95
N PRO A 194 14.90 34.76 5.05
CA PRO A 194 14.83 35.77 4.01
C PRO A 194 15.40 35.23 2.69
N ASP A 195 14.70 35.49 1.58
CA ASP A 195 15.07 35.05 0.22
C ASP A 195 16.47 35.54 -0.23
N THR A 196 17.04 36.49 0.51
CA THR A 196 18.39 37.05 0.29
C THR A 196 19.52 36.25 0.93
N THR A 197 19.23 35.19 1.71
CA THR A 197 20.27 34.42 2.41
C THR A 197 20.78 33.22 1.59
N THR A 198 22.02 32.80 1.88
CA THR A 198 22.69 31.63 1.27
C THR A 198 22.63 30.40 2.19
N VAL A 199 21.66 30.33 3.10
CA VAL A 199 21.62 29.25 4.10
C VAL A 199 20.93 28.03 3.51
N ASP A 200 21.72 26.98 3.29
CA ASP A 200 21.27 25.68 2.81
C ASP A 200 20.59 24.93 3.94
N THR A 201 19.29 24.72 3.82
CA THR A 201 18.53 23.93 4.79
C THR A 201 18.14 22.59 4.19
N ARG A 202 18.74 21.53 4.74
CA ARG A 202 18.71 20.16 4.23
C ARG A 202 17.48 19.42 4.75
N ASN A 203 16.60 19.02 3.83
CA ASN A 203 15.25 18.57 4.19
C ASN A 203 14.85 17.23 3.58
N LEU A 204 15.67 16.72 2.66
CA LEU A 204 15.47 15.43 2.04
C LEU A 204 16.75 14.63 2.17
N TYR A 205 16.63 13.44 2.75
CA TYR A 205 17.73 12.56 3.05
C TYR A 205 17.47 11.20 2.45
N ALA A 206 18.54 10.53 2.02
CA ALA A 206 18.50 9.13 1.62
C ALA A 206 19.69 8.41 2.24
N TRP A 207 19.45 7.26 2.86
CA TRP A 207 20.47 6.41 3.46
C TRP A 207 20.32 4.96 3.02
N THR A 208 21.45 4.28 2.91
CA THR A 208 21.51 2.81 2.92
C THR A 208 20.95 2.23 4.21
N GLY A 209 20.58 0.94 4.23
CA GLY A 209 20.09 0.28 5.44
C GLY A 209 21.07 0.23 6.61
N THR A 210 22.37 0.40 6.38
CA THR A 210 23.40 0.55 7.43
C THR A 210 23.49 1.98 7.98
N GLY A 211 22.71 2.90 7.42
CA GLY A 211 22.71 4.31 7.77
C GLY A 211 23.81 5.14 7.11
N SER A 212 24.53 4.63 6.10
CA SER A 212 25.40 5.51 5.30
C SER A 212 24.56 6.38 4.37
N ILE A 213 24.79 7.70 4.37
CA ILE A 213 24.10 8.66 3.49
C ILE A 213 24.48 8.38 2.03
N LEU A 214 23.51 8.44 1.11
CA LEU A 214 23.76 8.32 -0.31
C LEU A 214 24.44 9.57 -0.89
N THR A 215 25.16 9.37 -2.00
CA THR A 215 25.80 10.46 -2.73
C THR A 215 24.76 11.46 -3.24
N GLY A 216 25.02 12.75 -3.04
CA GLY A 216 24.10 13.83 -3.42
C GLY A 216 23.03 14.15 -2.39
N PHE A 217 22.92 13.36 -1.32
CA PHE A 217 22.07 13.64 -0.17
C PHE A 217 22.88 14.13 1.04
N PRO A 218 22.26 14.88 1.96
CA PRO A 218 20.90 15.42 1.85
C PRO A 218 20.80 16.57 0.84
N THR A 219 19.62 16.71 0.23
CA THR A 219 19.31 17.83 -0.67
C THR A 219 18.65 18.96 0.10
N TRP A 220 18.74 20.15 -0.47
CA TRP A 220 18.18 21.37 0.08
C TRP A 220 17.52 22.19 -1.04
N TYR A 221 16.57 23.03 -0.64
CA TYR A 221 16.02 24.06 -1.51
C TYR A 221 15.64 25.25 -0.65
N LYS A 222 15.91 26.46 -1.15
CA LYS A 222 15.69 27.72 -0.45
C LYS A 222 14.31 27.76 0.21
N THR A 223 14.28 28.19 1.48
CA THR A 223 13.09 28.71 2.18
C THR A 223 11.85 27.79 2.25
N ALA A 224 11.95 26.47 2.02
CA ALA A 224 10.75 25.60 2.05
C ALA A 224 10.96 24.19 2.63
N GLY A 225 10.26 23.94 3.74
CA GLY A 225 10.13 22.65 4.41
C GLY A 225 9.32 21.63 3.60
N ILE A 226 9.49 20.34 3.91
CA ILE A 226 8.67 19.27 3.36
C ILE A 226 7.72 18.78 4.46
N TRP A 227 6.46 19.23 4.43
CA TRP A 227 5.44 18.80 5.40
C TRP A 227 4.58 17.63 4.92
N GLY A 228 4.56 17.37 3.61
CA GLY A 228 3.89 16.22 3.00
C GLY A 228 4.79 14.98 2.90
N ALA A 229 4.20 13.88 2.46
CA ALA A 229 4.95 12.65 2.20
C ALA A 229 5.63 12.69 0.82
N SER A 230 6.78 12.03 0.69
CA SER A 230 7.41 11.80 -0.62
C SER A 230 6.80 10.58 -1.30
N ALA A 231 6.84 10.57 -2.64
CA ALA A 231 6.77 9.34 -3.41
C ALA A 231 8.19 8.87 -3.75
N VAL A 232 8.38 7.57 -3.82
CA VAL A 232 9.63 6.94 -4.24
C VAL A 232 9.29 5.86 -5.26
N GLY A 233 9.86 5.95 -6.46
CA GLY A 233 9.62 4.98 -7.52
C GLY A 233 10.20 5.43 -8.86
N ASN A 234 10.37 4.47 -9.75
CA ASN A 234 10.96 4.66 -11.05
C ASN A 234 9.98 5.38 -12.01
N VAL A 235 10.25 6.65 -12.30
CA VAL A 235 9.45 7.46 -13.25
C VAL A 235 10.13 7.65 -14.59
N ARG A 236 11.35 7.11 -14.75
CA ARG A 236 12.16 7.25 -15.97
C ARG A 236 12.33 5.94 -16.75
N GLY A 237 11.85 4.83 -16.21
CA GLY A 237 12.04 3.49 -16.76
C GLY A 237 13.51 3.02 -16.71
N ASP A 238 14.33 3.61 -15.83
CA ASP A 238 15.74 3.20 -15.64
C ASP A 238 15.85 2.16 -14.49
N ALA A 239 17.05 1.91 -13.96
CA ALA A 239 17.22 0.92 -12.89
C ALA A 239 17.02 1.50 -11.47
N TYR A 240 16.70 2.79 -11.37
CA TYR A 240 16.70 3.54 -10.13
C TYR A 240 15.35 4.19 -9.88
N ASP A 241 14.99 4.27 -8.61
CA ASP A 241 13.85 5.05 -8.19
C ASP A 241 14.19 6.54 -8.09
N GLU A 242 13.22 7.39 -8.41
CA GLU A 242 13.23 8.82 -8.15
C GLU A 242 12.48 9.15 -6.87
N ILE A 243 12.75 10.33 -6.31
CA ILE A 243 12.03 10.86 -5.16
C ILE A 243 11.22 12.09 -5.58
N ILE A 244 9.90 12.06 -5.38
CA ILE A 244 8.99 13.16 -5.70
C ILE A 244 8.47 13.74 -4.41
N THR A 245 8.52 15.07 -4.26
CA THR A 245 8.04 15.73 -3.05
C THR A 245 7.50 17.13 -3.31
N GLY A 246 6.44 17.47 -2.57
CA GLY A 246 5.98 18.84 -2.41
C GLY A 246 6.85 19.62 -1.43
N ARG A 247 6.77 20.94 -1.49
CA ARG A 247 7.35 21.85 -0.49
C ARG A 247 6.36 22.95 -0.19
N ASP A 248 6.61 23.73 0.86
CA ASP A 248 5.81 24.91 1.22
C ASP A 248 5.96 26.09 0.22
N GLN A 249 5.70 25.82 -1.06
CA GLN A 249 5.87 26.73 -2.19
C GLN A 249 5.16 26.20 -3.45
N LEU A 250 5.22 26.96 -4.54
CA LEU A 250 4.54 26.67 -5.81
C LEU A 250 5.20 25.60 -6.71
N TYR A 251 6.21 24.90 -6.19
CA TYR A 251 7.04 24.00 -6.97
C TYR A 251 6.85 22.55 -6.55
N LEU A 252 6.74 21.67 -7.53
CA LEU A 252 6.92 20.23 -7.33
C LEU A 252 8.38 19.89 -7.58
N HIS A 253 8.95 19.05 -6.71
CA HIS A 253 10.34 18.65 -6.78
C HIS A 253 10.44 17.16 -7.11
N ILE A 254 11.29 16.83 -8.09
CA ILE A 254 11.60 15.48 -8.48
C ILE A 254 13.13 15.35 -8.43
N TYR A 255 13.63 14.35 -7.74
CA TYR A 255 15.05 14.09 -7.56
C TYR A 255 15.41 12.73 -8.15
N ASN A 256 16.51 12.66 -8.89
CA ASN A 256 17.12 11.38 -9.24
C ASN A 256 17.81 10.74 -8.01
N ASN A 257 18.32 9.53 -8.19
CA ASN A 257 19.05 8.79 -7.16
C ASN A 257 20.38 9.42 -6.70
N GLN A 258 20.81 10.51 -7.34
CA GLN A 258 22.00 11.30 -6.98
C GLN A 258 21.61 12.67 -6.38
N GLY A 259 20.35 12.86 -6.00
CA GLY A 259 19.87 14.11 -5.38
C GLY A 259 19.80 15.31 -6.33
N GLN A 260 19.87 15.10 -7.65
CA GLN A 260 19.76 16.15 -8.67
C GLN A 260 18.32 16.29 -9.15
N TRP A 261 17.91 17.51 -9.50
CA TRP A 261 16.55 17.79 -9.94
C TRP A 261 16.22 17.23 -11.32
N LEU A 262 14.96 16.84 -11.49
CA LEU A 262 14.35 16.46 -12.76
C LEU A 262 13.13 17.36 -13.05
N PRO A 263 13.03 17.92 -14.27
CA PRO A 263 14.09 18.03 -15.28
C PRO A 263 15.30 18.84 -14.76
N SER A 264 16.46 18.65 -15.38
CA SER A 264 17.70 19.29 -14.93
C SER A 264 17.58 20.82 -14.93
N GLY A 265 17.88 21.47 -13.81
CA GLY A 265 18.13 22.91 -13.75
C GLY A 265 17.20 23.71 -12.85
N GLN A 266 15.92 23.33 -12.70
CA GLN A 266 14.96 23.96 -11.76
C GLN A 266 13.81 22.99 -11.43
N PRO A 267 13.21 23.08 -10.23
CA PRO A 267 11.97 22.36 -9.92
C PRO A 267 10.80 22.90 -10.77
N ILE A 268 9.73 22.11 -10.85
CA ILE A 268 8.62 22.35 -11.80
C ILE A 268 7.63 23.35 -11.22
N ARG A 269 7.37 24.45 -11.93
CA ARG A 269 6.30 25.41 -11.60
C ARG A 269 4.95 24.84 -11.96
N MET A 270 3.95 25.06 -11.10
CA MET A 270 2.65 24.41 -11.23
C MET A 270 1.51 25.44 -11.38
N PRO A 271 1.40 26.12 -12.54
CA PRO A 271 0.19 26.87 -12.87
C PRO A 271 -1.00 25.91 -13.03
N LEU A 272 -2.22 26.43 -12.83
CA LEU A 272 -3.43 25.65 -13.10
C LEU A 272 -3.57 25.34 -14.59
N ASN A 273 -3.28 26.31 -15.46
CA ASN A 273 -3.21 26.10 -16.90
C ASN A 273 -1.74 26.01 -17.32
N ILE A 274 -1.33 24.90 -17.94
CA ILE A 274 0.05 24.70 -18.37
C ILE A 274 0.54 25.77 -19.37
N ALA A 275 -0.38 26.41 -20.11
CA ALA A 275 -0.05 27.52 -21.00
C ALA A 275 0.58 28.72 -20.26
N ASP A 276 0.32 28.86 -18.95
CA ASP A 276 0.87 29.94 -18.12
C ASP A 276 2.27 29.61 -17.55
N ALA A 277 2.88 28.46 -17.89
CA ALA A 277 4.17 28.04 -17.32
C ALA A 277 5.32 29.05 -17.54
N ASN A 278 5.22 29.85 -18.62
CA ASN A 278 6.18 30.90 -18.98
C ASN A 278 5.68 32.32 -18.68
N ALA A 279 4.49 32.45 -18.10
CA ALA A 279 3.93 33.75 -17.75
C ALA A 279 4.75 34.43 -16.63
N GLN A 280 4.62 35.76 -16.53
CA GLN A 280 5.25 36.52 -15.46
C GLN A 280 4.73 36.04 -14.10
N TRP A 281 5.63 35.85 -13.14
CA TRP A 281 5.26 35.42 -11.79
C TRP A 281 4.24 36.38 -11.17
N GLY A 282 3.28 35.83 -10.41
CA GLY A 282 2.25 36.62 -9.74
C GLY A 282 1.10 37.09 -10.65
N THR A 283 1.00 36.60 -11.88
CA THR A 283 -0.10 36.97 -12.81
C THR A 283 -1.14 35.87 -13.02
N TYR A 284 -0.85 34.63 -12.61
CA TYR A 284 -1.69 33.45 -12.83
C TYR A 284 -1.92 32.65 -11.54
N ARG A 285 -3.02 31.90 -11.48
CA ARG A 285 -3.31 30.98 -10.37
C ARG A 285 -2.35 29.78 -10.40
N TYR A 286 -1.84 29.39 -9.25
CA TYR A 286 -0.89 28.30 -9.10
C TYR A 286 -1.24 27.39 -7.92
N ALA A 287 -0.64 26.21 -7.88
CA ALA A 287 -0.75 25.32 -6.74
C ALA A 287 0.46 25.39 -5.81
N GLU A 288 0.20 25.37 -4.51
CA GLU A 288 1.20 25.16 -3.45
C GLU A 288 1.12 23.75 -2.88
N PHE A 289 2.26 23.15 -2.52
CA PHE A 289 2.39 21.74 -2.16
C PHE A 289 2.84 21.47 -0.72
N THR A 290 2.54 22.36 0.25
CA THR A 290 3.03 22.26 1.64
C THR A 290 2.90 20.85 2.22
N ARG A 291 1.69 20.29 2.21
CA ARG A 291 1.33 18.97 2.80
C ARG A 291 0.92 17.94 1.74
N SER A 292 1.36 18.15 0.51
CA SER A 292 1.00 17.30 -0.63
C SER A 292 1.82 16.03 -0.65
N ALA A 293 1.16 14.94 -1.01
CA ALA A 293 1.76 13.63 -1.11
C ALA A 293 1.55 13.12 -2.55
N ALA A 294 2.58 13.26 -3.39
CA ALA A 294 2.53 12.79 -4.77
C ALA A 294 2.36 11.27 -4.82
N VAL A 295 1.84 10.74 -5.92
CA VAL A 295 1.77 9.30 -6.19
C VAL A 295 2.18 9.00 -7.62
N LEU A 296 2.61 7.76 -7.84
CA LEU A 296 3.16 7.28 -9.10
C LEU A 296 2.32 6.13 -9.64
N GLY A 297 2.10 6.10 -10.94
CA GLY A 297 1.47 4.97 -11.63
C GLY A 297 1.41 5.21 -13.13
N ASP A 298 1.36 4.13 -13.90
CA ASP A 298 1.03 4.19 -15.32
C ASP A 298 -0.49 4.41 -15.44
N ILE A 299 -0.89 5.68 -15.47
CA ILE A 299 -2.28 6.10 -15.27
C ILE A 299 -3.09 5.87 -16.54
N ASP A 300 -2.49 6.09 -17.70
CA ASP A 300 -3.18 5.91 -18.98
C ASP A 300 -2.83 4.60 -19.71
N ASN A 301 -2.01 3.74 -19.08
CA ASN A 301 -1.61 2.41 -19.53
C ASN A 301 -0.82 2.46 -20.85
N ASP A 302 0.13 3.39 -20.94
CA ASP A 302 1.03 3.55 -22.09
C ASP A 302 2.45 3.00 -21.85
N GLY A 303 2.73 2.51 -20.63
CA GLY A 303 4.01 1.99 -20.21
C GLY A 303 4.96 3.04 -19.62
N VAL A 304 4.55 4.31 -19.54
CA VAL A 304 5.25 5.40 -18.86
C VAL A 304 4.57 5.64 -17.51
N VAL A 305 5.34 6.01 -16.50
CA VAL A 305 4.81 6.30 -15.17
C VAL A 305 4.52 7.79 -15.03
N GLU A 306 3.29 8.11 -14.63
CA GLU A 306 2.85 9.46 -14.32
C GLU A 306 2.97 9.76 -12.83
N ILE A 307 3.01 11.05 -12.55
CA ILE A 307 2.93 11.64 -11.22
C ILE A 307 1.55 12.28 -11.07
N ALA A 308 0.77 11.82 -10.10
CA ALA A 308 -0.43 12.51 -9.65
C ALA A 308 -0.19 13.21 -8.31
N VAL A 309 -0.60 14.49 -8.19
CA VAL A 309 -0.37 15.25 -6.96
C VAL A 309 -1.44 16.32 -6.72
N GLN A 310 -2.00 16.33 -5.52
CA GLN A 310 -2.96 17.35 -5.09
C GLN A 310 -2.24 18.60 -4.60
N GLY A 311 -2.79 19.78 -4.86
CA GLY A 311 -2.23 21.06 -4.41
C GLY A 311 -3.29 22.06 -3.97
N LYS A 312 -2.86 23.12 -3.28
CA LYS A 312 -3.70 24.24 -2.84
C LYS A 312 -3.63 25.36 -3.87
N VAL A 313 -4.78 25.78 -4.38
CA VAL A 313 -4.83 26.85 -5.37
C VAL A 313 -4.65 28.20 -4.67
N ARG A 314 -3.64 28.96 -5.10
CA ARG A 314 -3.42 30.36 -4.73
C ARG A 314 -3.72 31.29 -5.89
N ASP A 315 -4.37 32.40 -5.56
CA ASP A 315 -4.75 33.43 -6.54
C ASP A 315 -4.02 34.75 -6.27
N PRO A 316 -3.04 35.15 -7.11
CA PRO A 316 -2.36 36.43 -6.99
C PRO A 316 -3.30 37.65 -7.06
N GLN A 317 -4.38 37.58 -7.82
CA GLN A 317 -5.34 38.68 -7.95
C GLN A 317 -6.14 38.90 -6.65
N GLN A 318 -6.10 37.91 -5.74
CA GLN A 318 -6.68 37.98 -4.40
C GLN A 318 -5.60 38.04 -3.32
N GLY A 319 -4.41 38.57 -3.63
CA GLY A 319 -3.32 38.68 -2.66
C GLY A 319 -2.71 37.34 -2.25
N HIS A 320 -2.66 36.38 -3.18
CA HIS A 320 -2.14 35.01 -2.98
C HIS A 320 -2.92 34.17 -1.96
N ASN A 321 -4.17 34.55 -1.69
CA ASN A 321 -5.07 33.77 -0.85
C ASN A 321 -5.36 32.39 -1.43
N VAL A 322 -5.56 31.41 -0.55
CA VAL A 322 -6.05 30.08 -0.95
C VAL A 322 -7.50 30.21 -1.42
N THR A 323 -7.77 29.76 -2.64
CA THR A 323 -9.10 29.85 -3.28
C THR A 323 -9.72 28.48 -3.57
N GLY A 324 -9.00 27.40 -3.35
CA GLY A 324 -9.50 26.03 -3.51
C GLY A 324 -8.38 25.00 -3.50
N ASN A 325 -8.69 23.81 -3.99
CA ASN A 325 -7.75 22.71 -4.21
C ASN A 325 -7.73 22.32 -5.68
N THR A 326 -6.70 21.57 -6.06
CA THR A 326 -6.56 21.06 -7.42
C THR A 326 -5.79 19.74 -7.40
N ILE A 327 -5.81 19.02 -8.50
CA ILE A 327 -5.08 17.78 -8.74
C ILE A 327 -4.40 17.91 -10.10
N PHE A 328 -3.16 17.45 -10.19
CA PHE A 328 -2.41 17.38 -11.44
C PHE A 328 -2.07 15.93 -11.75
N VAL A 329 -2.00 15.63 -13.04
CA VAL A 329 -1.39 14.41 -13.57
C VAL A 329 -0.38 14.82 -14.65
N MET A 330 0.85 14.33 -14.54
CA MET A 330 1.98 14.80 -15.35
C MET A 330 3.09 13.76 -15.44
N HIS A 331 3.95 13.87 -16.44
CA HIS A 331 5.18 13.10 -16.51
C HIS A 331 6.31 13.76 -15.69
N ALA A 332 7.41 13.04 -15.49
CA ALA A 332 8.56 13.50 -14.72
C ALA A 332 9.29 14.73 -15.31
N ASP A 333 9.07 15.03 -16.59
CA ASP A 333 9.61 16.24 -17.24
C ASP A 333 8.73 17.48 -17.03
N GLY A 334 7.56 17.33 -16.38
CA GLY A 334 6.61 18.40 -16.11
C GLY A 334 5.53 18.60 -17.18
N THR A 335 5.56 17.84 -18.27
CA THR A 335 4.47 17.85 -19.26
C THR A 335 3.18 17.28 -18.65
N ARG A 336 2.04 17.86 -19.03
CA ARG A 336 0.72 17.41 -18.55
C ARG A 336 0.21 16.26 -19.41
N GLN A 337 -0.41 15.29 -18.76
CA GLN A 337 -1.16 14.23 -19.43
C GLN A 337 -2.34 14.83 -20.24
N PRO A 338 -2.73 14.24 -21.40
CA PRO A 338 -3.87 14.72 -22.17
C PRO A 338 -5.16 14.78 -21.34
N GLY A 339 -5.83 15.92 -21.38
CA GLY A 339 -7.01 16.22 -20.55
C GLY A 339 -6.69 16.86 -19.19
N TRP A 340 -5.41 16.91 -18.80
CA TRP A 340 -4.92 17.55 -17.57
C TRP A 340 -4.13 18.84 -17.83
N GLU A 341 -4.18 19.39 -19.03
CA GLU A 341 -3.51 20.65 -19.40
C GLU A 341 -4.05 21.83 -18.56
N ILE A 342 -5.33 21.76 -18.19
CA ILE A 342 -5.98 22.66 -17.25
C ILE A 342 -6.40 21.85 -16.03
N ALA A 343 -5.66 22.01 -14.94
CA ALA A 343 -5.96 21.34 -13.69
C ALA A 343 -7.30 21.84 -13.12
N PRO A 344 -8.21 20.94 -12.72
CA PRO A 344 -9.51 21.33 -12.18
C PRO A 344 -9.30 22.06 -10.86
N GLN A 345 -9.96 23.22 -10.71
CA GLN A 345 -10.08 23.86 -9.40
C GLN A 345 -11.37 23.39 -8.75
N VAL A 346 -11.24 22.81 -7.56
CA VAL A 346 -12.36 22.29 -6.77
C VAL A 346 -12.36 22.86 -5.36
N GLY A 347 -13.54 22.88 -4.77
CA GLY A 347 -13.76 23.36 -3.42
C GLY A 347 -13.75 24.88 -3.26
N ASN A 348 -14.21 25.31 -2.10
CA ASN A 348 -14.17 26.70 -1.64
C ASN A 348 -12.93 26.92 -0.74
N LYS A 349 -12.62 28.18 -0.44
CA LYS A 349 -11.59 28.55 0.54
C LYS A 349 -11.72 27.70 1.82
N PRO A 350 -10.67 26.97 2.24
CA PRO A 350 -10.70 26.19 3.48
C PRO A 350 -11.06 27.08 4.66
N THR A 351 -12.01 26.64 5.48
CA THR A 351 -12.51 27.40 6.65
C THR A 351 -11.63 27.23 7.90
N SER A 352 -10.55 26.45 7.81
CA SER A 352 -9.59 26.26 8.90
C SER A 352 -8.14 26.32 8.43
N THR A 353 -7.25 26.81 9.30
CA THR A 353 -5.79 26.84 9.08
C THR A 353 -5.11 25.48 9.21
N PHE A 354 -5.84 24.46 9.70
CA PHE A 354 -5.36 23.08 9.79
C PHE A 354 -5.81 22.31 8.54
N GLU A 355 -4.90 22.08 7.61
CA GLU A 355 -5.20 21.43 6.33
C GLU A 355 -4.84 19.94 6.38
N PRO A 356 -5.66 19.06 5.77
CA PRO A 356 -5.40 17.63 5.68
C PRO A 356 -4.10 17.33 4.92
N LEU A 357 -3.53 16.14 5.15
CA LEU A 357 -2.54 15.58 4.24
C LEU A 357 -3.22 15.36 2.88
N ALA A 358 -2.71 16.02 1.86
CA ALA A 358 -3.27 16.00 0.52
C ALA A 358 -2.73 14.78 -0.21
N SER A 359 -3.35 13.62 0.05
CA SER A 359 -3.00 12.33 -0.56
C SER A 359 -3.94 11.98 -1.70
N VAL A 360 -3.38 11.29 -2.70
CA VAL A 360 -4.08 10.74 -3.87
C VAL A 360 -3.97 9.22 -3.78
N SER A 361 -4.98 8.51 -4.26
CA SER A 361 -4.93 7.05 -4.43
C SER A 361 -5.24 6.70 -5.89
N LEU A 362 -4.73 5.56 -6.36
CA LEU A 362 -4.92 5.10 -7.73
C LEU A 362 -5.61 3.73 -7.76
N GLY A 363 -6.39 3.47 -8.80
CA GLY A 363 -6.96 2.14 -9.07
C GLY A 363 -7.92 2.15 -10.25
N ASP A 364 -8.00 1.05 -11.00
CA ASP A 364 -8.97 0.89 -12.08
C ASP A 364 -10.37 0.58 -11.50
N LEU A 365 -11.19 1.61 -11.31
CA LEU A 365 -12.51 1.49 -10.68
C LEU A 365 -13.60 1.10 -11.68
N ASN A 366 -13.36 1.35 -12.96
CA ASN A 366 -14.35 1.20 -14.03
C ASN A 366 -14.07 -0.02 -14.94
N GLY A 367 -12.92 -0.67 -14.77
CA GLY A 367 -12.49 -1.88 -15.47
C GLY A 367 -12.04 -1.65 -16.91
N ASP A 368 -11.58 -0.45 -17.26
CA ASP A 368 -11.10 -0.10 -18.59
C ASP A 368 -9.59 -0.39 -18.79
N GLY A 369 -8.92 -0.88 -17.75
CA GLY A 369 -7.50 -1.19 -17.76
C GLY A 369 -6.59 0.03 -17.60
N LYS A 370 -7.14 1.20 -17.25
CA LYS A 370 -6.38 2.42 -16.90
C LYS A 370 -6.63 2.75 -15.44
N LEU A 371 -5.68 3.44 -14.80
CA LEU A 371 -5.88 3.84 -13.40
C LEU A 371 -6.77 5.08 -13.33
N ASP A 372 -7.76 5.04 -12.46
CA ASP A 372 -8.50 6.23 -12.04
C ASP A 372 -7.76 6.92 -10.87
N VAL A 373 -7.94 8.23 -10.75
CA VAL A 373 -7.33 9.09 -9.74
C VAL A 373 -8.37 9.45 -8.67
N ILE A 374 -8.19 8.95 -7.45
CA ILE A 374 -9.11 9.13 -6.32
C ILE A 374 -8.53 10.17 -5.36
N VAL A 375 -9.31 11.22 -5.07
CA VAL A 375 -8.84 12.36 -4.28
C VAL A 375 -9.88 12.82 -3.24
N PRO A 376 -9.54 12.79 -1.94
CA PRO A 376 -10.28 13.52 -0.92
C PRO A 376 -10.00 15.02 -1.00
N PHE A 377 -11.05 15.83 -1.13
CA PHE A 377 -10.95 17.28 -1.13
C PHE A 377 -11.49 17.90 0.16
N ALA A 378 -10.91 19.03 0.56
CA ALA A 378 -11.30 19.74 1.78
C ALA A 378 -12.72 20.34 1.74
N ASP A 379 -13.42 20.23 0.61
CA ASP A 379 -14.79 20.68 0.42
C ASP A 379 -15.85 19.63 0.81
N GLY A 380 -15.41 18.48 1.33
CA GLY A 380 -16.31 17.46 1.86
C GLY A 380 -16.65 16.34 0.89
N TYR A 381 -15.95 16.25 -0.24
CA TYR A 381 -16.13 15.18 -1.22
C TYR A 381 -14.84 14.42 -1.43
N VAL A 382 -14.97 13.10 -1.55
CA VAL A 382 -14.00 12.29 -2.31
C VAL A 382 -14.50 12.25 -3.76
N ARG A 383 -13.59 12.34 -4.72
CA ARG A 383 -13.88 12.30 -6.16
C ARG A 383 -12.97 11.32 -6.85
N ALA A 384 -13.47 10.71 -7.92
CA ALA A 384 -12.65 9.93 -8.84
C ALA A 384 -12.62 10.60 -10.23
N TYR A 385 -11.46 10.63 -10.84
CA TYR A 385 -11.25 11.10 -12.21
C TYR A 385 -10.65 9.97 -13.04
N GLN A 386 -11.06 9.87 -14.29
CA GLN A 386 -10.44 8.98 -15.25
C GLN A 386 -9.02 9.44 -15.58
N SER A 387 -8.23 8.56 -16.18
CA SER A 387 -6.91 8.87 -16.75
C SER A 387 -6.91 10.12 -17.64
N THR A 388 -8.01 10.40 -18.34
CA THR A 388 -8.17 11.56 -19.23
C THR A 388 -8.62 12.86 -18.51
N GLY A 389 -8.65 12.89 -17.18
CA GLY A 389 -9.09 14.06 -16.41
C GLY A 389 -10.60 14.28 -16.32
N GLN A 390 -11.40 13.41 -16.93
CA GLN A 390 -12.86 13.46 -16.82
C GLN A 390 -13.31 12.98 -15.45
N LEU A 391 -14.26 13.68 -14.84
CA LEU A 391 -14.82 13.28 -13.55
C LEU A 391 -15.64 11.99 -13.73
N LEU A 392 -15.26 10.92 -13.04
CA LEU A 392 -16.03 9.67 -12.99
C LEU A 392 -17.23 9.84 -12.04
N TRP A 393 -16.99 10.34 -10.83
CA TRP A 393 -18.05 10.68 -9.88
C TRP A 393 -17.61 11.67 -8.80
N SER A 394 -18.61 12.37 -8.25
CA SER A 394 -18.52 13.27 -7.08
C SER A 394 -19.83 13.20 -6.30
N TYR A 395 -20.21 11.99 -5.87
CA TYR A 395 -21.57 11.71 -5.41
C TYR A 395 -21.80 12.02 -3.91
N TYR A 396 -20.96 11.50 -3.03
CA TYR A 396 -21.19 11.54 -1.58
C TYR A 396 -20.47 12.72 -0.90
N ASN A 397 -21.25 13.65 -0.33
CA ASN A 397 -20.75 14.72 0.53
C ASN A 397 -20.63 14.23 1.98
N TYR A 398 -19.45 13.79 2.40
CA TYR A 398 -19.23 13.29 3.75
C TYR A 398 -19.25 14.41 4.80
N ALA A 399 -18.97 15.66 4.42
CA ALA A 399 -18.92 16.76 5.37
C ALA A 399 -20.27 17.43 5.60
N GLN A 400 -21.21 17.33 4.64
CA GLN A 400 -22.54 17.93 4.71
C GLN A 400 -22.53 19.42 5.10
N GLY A 401 -21.53 20.16 4.58
CA GLY A 401 -21.32 21.59 4.87
C GLY A 401 -20.62 21.89 6.20
N LYS A 402 -20.22 20.88 6.97
CA LYS A 402 -19.45 21.02 8.21
C LYS A 402 -17.94 21.04 7.92
N ILE A 403 -17.15 21.51 8.89
CA ILE A 403 -15.69 21.38 8.84
C ILE A 403 -15.30 19.95 9.25
N LEU A 404 -15.22 19.07 8.26
CA LEU A 404 -14.86 17.66 8.40
C LEU A 404 -13.93 17.29 7.24
N PHE A 405 -12.93 16.46 7.50
CA PHE A 405 -11.95 16.01 6.51
C PHE A 405 -11.96 14.50 6.37
N ALA A 406 -11.45 14.01 5.24
CA ALA A 406 -11.21 12.60 4.99
C ALA A 406 -9.72 12.28 5.20
N SER A 407 -9.42 11.08 5.67
CA SER A 407 -8.09 10.49 5.57
C SER A 407 -7.74 10.23 4.11
N GLU A 408 -6.50 9.81 3.86
CA GLU A 408 -6.19 9.10 2.62
C GLU A 408 -7.12 7.89 2.45
N ALA A 409 -7.46 7.58 1.19
CA ALA A 409 -8.35 6.48 0.84
C ALA A 409 -7.54 5.21 0.54
N ALA A 410 -8.05 4.08 1.00
CA ALA A 410 -7.66 2.77 0.48
C ALA A 410 -8.63 2.35 -0.63
N VAL A 411 -8.15 1.54 -1.57
CA VAL A 411 -8.88 1.06 -2.74
C VAL A 411 -8.73 -0.46 -2.84
N GLY A 412 -9.85 -1.16 -2.91
CA GLY A 412 -9.90 -2.62 -2.94
C GLY A 412 -11.32 -3.18 -3.04
N ASP A 413 -11.49 -4.39 -3.55
CA ASP A 413 -12.80 -5.08 -3.65
C ASP A 413 -13.32 -5.43 -2.25
N ILE A 414 -14.15 -4.55 -1.69
CA ILE A 414 -14.73 -4.61 -0.34
C ILE A 414 -16.14 -5.19 -0.39
N SER A 415 -16.84 -4.96 -1.50
CA SER A 415 -18.19 -5.44 -1.76
C SER A 415 -18.23 -6.90 -2.24
N GLY A 416 -17.12 -7.40 -2.77
CA GLY A 416 -17.00 -8.75 -3.33
C GLY A 416 -17.55 -8.84 -4.76
N ASP A 417 -17.81 -7.73 -5.43
CA ASP A 417 -18.40 -7.68 -6.78
C ASP A 417 -17.36 -7.85 -7.92
N GLY A 418 -16.08 -7.93 -7.55
CA GLY A 418 -14.97 -8.09 -8.48
C GLY A 418 -14.40 -6.78 -9.00
N ARG A 419 -14.89 -5.63 -8.54
CA ARG A 419 -14.34 -4.30 -8.85
C ARG A 419 -13.83 -3.63 -7.58
N PRO A 420 -12.80 -2.78 -7.66
CA PRO A 420 -12.32 -2.08 -6.49
C PRO A 420 -13.33 -1.04 -5.99
N ASP A 421 -13.47 -0.96 -4.67
CA ASP A 421 -14.22 0.05 -3.94
C ASP A 421 -13.28 1.04 -3.24
N VAL A 422 -13.81 2.14 -2.70
CA VAL A 422 -13.03 3.20 -2.05
C VAL A 422 -13.42 3.30 -0.58
N ILE A 423 -12.46 3.20 0.34
CA ILE A 423 -12.70 3.32 1.79
C ILE A 423 -11.81 4.39 2.43
N PHE A 424 -12.39 5.20 3.31
CA PHE A 424 -11.66 6.26 4.02
C PHE A 424 -12.30 6.57 5.38
N GLY A 425 -11.46 7.01 6.31
CA GLY A 425 -11.89 7.57 7.57
C GLY A 425 -12.23 9.05 7.44
N THR A 426 -13.03 9.56 8.37
CA THR A 426 -13.22 11.01 8.52
C THR A 426 -12.66 11.49 9.86
N TYR A 427 -12.37 12.78 9.94
CA TYR A 427 -11.91 13.41 11.16
C TYR A 427 -12.26 14.89 11.21
N ALA A 428 -12.40 15.40 12.44
CA ALA A 428 -12.69 16.80 12.68
C ALA A 428 -11.42 17.53 13.16
N PRO A 429 -11.17 18.77 12.69
CA PRO A 429 -10.08 19.60 13.22
C PRO A 429 -10.40 20.17 14.62
N THR A 430 -11.68 20.23 14.99
CA THR A 430 -12.18 20.72 16.28
C THR A 430 -13.21 19.76 16.88
N SER A 431 -13.58 19.96 18.14
CA SER A 431 -14.60 19.14 18.82
C SER A 431 -16.02 19.32 18.29
N ALA A 432 -16.29 20.33 17.46
CA ALA A 432 -17.64 20.71 17.03
C ALA A 432 -18.37 19.62 16.22
N ASN A 433 -17.63 18.83 15.41
CA ASN A 433 -18.20 17.87 14.46
C ASN A 433 -17.82 16.41 14.79
N GLN A 434 -17.47 16.11 16.04
CA GLN A 434 -17.02 14.77 16.38
C GLN A 434 -18.11 13.70 16.17
N ALA A 435 -19.37 14.05 16.45
CA ALA A 435 -20.49 13.13 16.28
C ALA A 435 -20.69 12.70 14.81
N ASP A 436 -20.04 13.36 13.85
CA ASP A 436 -20.11 13.10 12.41
C ASP A 436 -18.95 12.24 11.91
N ILE A 437 -18.02 11.83 12.78
CA ILE A 437 -16.91 10.99 12.37
C ILE A 437 -17.41 9.59 12.04
N ARG A 438 -17.08 9.14 10.84
CA ARG A 438 -17.39 7.83 10.26
C ARG A 438 -16.17 7.18 9.60
N LEU A 439 -16.25 5.86 9.44
CA LEU A 439 -15.54 5.12 8.39
C LEU A 439 -16.52 4.93 7.22
N ILE A 440 -16.10 5.26 6.01
CA ILE A 440 -16.97 5.35 4.84
C ILE A 440 -16.40 4.49 3.74
N ALA A 441 -17.22 3.62 3.15
CA ALA A 441 -16.87 2.84 1.96
C ALA A 441 -17.87 3.16 0.84
N LEU A 442 -17.35 3.42 -0.35
CA LEU A 442 -18.09 3.82 -1.54
C LEU A 442 -17.80 2.83 -2.67
N ASN A 443 -18.82 2.53 -3.47
CA ASN A 443 -18.65 1.76 -4.70
C ASN A 443 -17.73 2.53 -5.67
N GLY A 444 -16.70 1.86 -6.16
CA GLY A 444 -15.69 2.50 -7.00
C GLY A 444 -16.22 3.03 -8.32
N THR A 445 -17.25 2.41 -8.92
CA THR A 445 -17.74 2.81 -10.24
C THR A 445 -18.68 4.02 -10.18
N ASN A 446 -19.44 4.20 -9.09
CA ASN A 446 -20.49 5.23 -9.04
C ASN A 446 -20.46 6.14 -7.78
N GLY A 447 -19.57 5.89 -6.83
CA GLY A 447 -19.42 6.69 -5.61
C GLY A 447 -20.59 6.58 -4.62
N GLN A 448 -21.51 5.62 -4.80
CA GLN A 448 -22.59 5.35 -3.85
C GLN A 448 -22.06 4.63 -2.61
N MET A 449 -22.66 4.89 -1.45
CA MET A 449 -22.32 4.21 -0.19
C MET A 449 -22.54 2.70 -0.31
N LEU A 450 -21.56 1.90 0.11
CA LEU A 450 -21.71 0.45 0.20
C LEU A 450 -22.65 0.04 1.34
N SER A 451 -23.27 -1.14 1.19
CA SER A 451 -24.07 -1.75 2.25
C SER A 451 -23.21 -2.00 3.50
N GLY A 452 -23.79 -1.74 4.68
CA GLY A 452 -23.08 -1.83 5.96
C GLY A 452 -22.32 -0.56 6.36
N PHE A 453 -22.19 0.42 5.46
CA PHE A 453 -21.55 1.71 5.71
C PHE A 453 -22.57 2.87 5.73
N PRO A 454 -22.23 4.00 6.37
CA PRO A 454 -20.99 4.29 7.10
C PRO A 454 -20.92 3.65 8.49
N LEU A 455 -19.73 3.29 8.96
CA LEU A 455 -19.55 2.85 10.35
C LEU A 455 -19.48 4.04 11.28
N THR A 456 -20.31 4.00 12.31
CA THR A 456 -20.24 4.94 13.44
C THR A 456 -19.30 4.37 14.49
N LEU A 457 -18.50 5.25 15.09
CA LEU A 457 -17.46 4.87 16.04
C LEU A 457 -17.68 5.64 17.35
N PRO A 458 -17.30 5.06 18.51
CA PRO A 458 -17.51 5.68 19.84
C PRO A 458 -16.99 7.12 19.94
N GLN A 459 -17.58 7.99 20.76
CA GLN A 459 -17.01 9.33 20.97
C GLN A 459 -15.75 9.27 21.84
N GLU A 460 -14.68 9.91 21.40
CA GLU A 460 -13.41 10.10 22.14
C GLU A 460 -13.48 11.37 23.01
N SER A 461 -12.58 11.56 23.97
CA SER A 461 -12.37 12.84 24.69
C SER A 461 -11.31 13.73 23.97
N GLY A 462 -11.08 15.00 24.35
CA GLY A 462 -10.09 15.91 23.69
C GLY A 462 -10.59 16.88 22.60
N SER A 463 -9.72 17.61 21.89
CA SER A 463 -10.10 18.68 20.93
C SER A 463 -9.89 18.35 19.44
N LYS A 464 -9.18 17.26 19.13
CA LYS A 464 -8.94 16.70 17.79
C LYS A 464 -9.36 15.23 17.79
N ARG A 465 -10.16 14.78 16.82
CA ARG A 465 -10.82 13.47 16.90
C ARG A 465 -10.99 12.81 15.53
N GLY A 466 -10.94 11.48 15.49
CA GLY A 466 -11.32 10.67 14.32
C GLY A 466 -10.23 9.84 13.65
N ILE A 467 -10.51 9.34 12.46
CA ILE A 467 -9.61 8.50 11.67
C ILE A 467 -8.85 9.40 10.70
N ARG A 468 -7.55 9.58 10.95
CA ARG A 468 -6.68 10.53 10.23
C ARG A 468 -5.68 9.85 9.30
N GLY A 469 -5.23 8.64 9.65
CA GLY A 469 -4.48 7.76 8.75
C GLY A 469 -5.40 7.00 7.81
N ALA A 470 -4.87 6.49 6.70
CA ALA A 470 -5.64 5.63 5.81
C ALA A 470 -6.05 4.34 6.53
N PRO A 471 -7.25 3.80 6.24
CA PRO A 471 -7.56 2.41 6.54
C PRO A 471 -6.56 1.46 5.85
N THR A 472 -6.45 0.23 6.35
CA THR A 472 -5.70 -0.86 5.70
C THR A 472 -6.61 -2.05 5.43
N LEU A 473 -6.54 -2.59 4.21
CA LEU A 473 -7.24 -3.80 3.77
C LEU A 473 -6.26 -4.98 3.78
N ALA A 474 -6.58 -6.04 4.51
CA ALA A 474 -5.76 -7.24 4.60
C ALA A 474 -6.63 -8.45 4.95
N ASP A 475 -6.16 -9.66 4.66
CA ASP A 475 -6.66 -10.90 5.24
C ASP A 475 -5.83 -11.18 6.50
N ILE A 476 -6.27 -10.65 7.63
CA ILE A 476 -5.45 -10.64 8.85
C ILE A 476 -5.45 -11.99 9.53
N ASP A 477 -6.58 -12.67 9.58
CA ASP A 477 -6.73 -13.91 10.35
C ASP A 477 -6.58 -15.18 9.49
N GLY A 478 -6.34 -15.03 8.19
CA GLY A 478 -6.11 -16.12 7.26
C GLY A 478 -7.39 -16.86 6.86
N ASP A 479 -8.57 -16.30 7.15
CA ASP A 479 -9.86 -16.88 6.78
C ASP A 479 -10.29 -16.55 5.35
N CYS A 480 -9.50 -15.73 4.67
CA CYS A 480 -9.63 -15.29 3.29
C CYS A 480 -10.69 -14.25 3.01
N ASP A 481 -11.35 -13.72 4.03
CA ASP A 481 -12.17 -12.54 3.91
C ASP A 481 -11.31 -11.28 4.08
N VAL A 482 -11.88 -10.14 3.70
CA VAL A 482 -11.21 -8.85 3.81
C VAL A 482 -11.46 -8.29 5.20
N GLU A 483 -10.40 -7.97 5.93
CA GLU A 483 -10.46 -7.14 7.11
C GLU A 483 -10.13 -5.69 6.80
N ILE A 484 -10.83 -4.80 7.49
CA ILE A 484 -10.53 -3.37 7.51
C ILE A 484 -9.91 -3.03 8.85
N LEU A 485 -8.69 -2.50 8.82
CA LEU A 485 -8.04 -1.92 9.99
C LEU A 485 -8.09 -0.39 9.90
N ALA A 486 -8.47 0.27 11.00
CA ALA A 486 -8.41 1.72 11.10
C ALA A 486 -8.03 2.17 12.50
N ALA A 487 -7.11 3.12 12.56
CA ALA A 487 -6.65 3.76 13.77
C ALA A 487 -7.37 5.08 14.01
N ARG A 488 -7.73 5.33 15.27
CA ARG A 488 -8.29 6.60 15.70
C ARG A 488 -7.32 7.43 16.52
N TRP A 489 -7.54 8.75 16.46
CA TRP A 489 -6.69 9.72 17.13
C TRP A 489 -6.51 9.46 18.62
N GLY A 490 -7.55 9.04 19.34
CA GLY A 490 -7.49 8.78 20.77
C GLY A 490 -6.86 7.45 21.17
N GLY A 491 -6.29 6.69 20.22
CA GLY A 491 -5.60 5.44 20.49
C GLY A 491 -6.26 4.14 20.00
N PRO A 492 -7.60 4.01 19.96
CA PRO A 492 -8.21 2.76 19.52
C PRO A 492 -7.83 2.36 18.09
N LEU A 493 -7.26 1.18 17.97
CA LEU A 493 -7.07 0.43 16.72
C LEU A 493 -8.23 -0.54 16.57
N TYR A 494 -8.99 -0.38 15.50
CA TYR A 494 -10.11 -1.26 15.15
C TYR A 494 -9.72 -2.20 14.03
N CYS A 495 -10.35 -3.37 14.03
CA CYS A 495 -10.34 -4.33 12.95
C CYS A 495 -11.77 -4.85 12.76
N TRP A 496 -12.27 -4.83 11.53
CA TRP A 496 -13.58 -5.37 11.16
C TRP A 496 -13.45 -6.42 10.08
N GLY A 497 -14.06 -7.58 10.28
CA GLY A 497 -14.14 -8.63 9.27
C GLY A 497 -15.29 -8.38 8.30
N LEU A 498 -15.03 -8.57 7.01
CA LEU A 498 -16.05 -8.55 5.97
C LEU A 498 -16.41 -9.97 5.54
N THR A 499 -17.30 -10.07 4.57
CA THR A 499 -17.69 -11.33 3.91
C THR A 499 -17.18 -11.41 2.47
N ALA A 500 -16.59 -10.32 1.98
CA ALA A 500 -15.94 -10.27 0.68
C ALA A 500 -14.58 -10.95 0.78
N ARG A 501 -14.23 -11.73 -0.25
CA ARG A 501 -12.98 -12.48 -0.30
C ARG A 501 -11.79 -11.57 -0.62
N TYR A 502 -10.69 -11.76 0.11
CA TYR A 502 -9.44 -11.05 -0.14
C TYR A 502 -8.73 -11.63 -1.36
N TYR A 503 -8.63 -10.82 -2.40
CA TYR A 503 -7.82 -11.11 -3.58
C TYR A 503 -6.77 -10.01 -3.75
N PRO A 504 -5.47 -10.34 -3.67
CA PRO A 504 -4.40 -9.34 -3.75
C PRO A 504 -4.45 -8.50 -5.03
N ASN A 505 -4.81 -9.13 -6.15
CA ASN A 505 -4.95 -8.46 -7.45
C ASN A 505 -6.22 -7.59 -7.58
N ARG A 506 -7.08 -7.56 -6.56
CA ARG A 506 -8.24 -6.66 -6.44
C ARG A 506 -8.06 -5.64 -5.33
N MET A 507 -6.83 -5.48 -4.86
CA MET A 507 -6.43 -4.52 -3.84
C MET A 507 -5.41 -3.55 -4.45
N PRO A 508 -5.82 -2.67 -5.39
CA PRO A 508 -4.88 -1.80 -6.08
C PRO A 508 -4.28 -0.70 -5.20
N TRP A 509 -4.86 -0.41 -4.03
CA TRP A 509 -4.30 0.58 -3.07
C TRP A 509 -4.75 0.28 -1.63
N PRO A 510 -4.40 -0.85 -1.02
CA PRO A 510 -5.05 -1.33 0.20
C PRO A 510 -4.61 -0.61 1.47
N THR A 511 -3.51 0.15 1.45
CA THR A 511 -3.02 0.90 2.62
C THR A 511 -2.52 2.28 2.20
N ALA A 512 -2.15 3.12 3.18
CA ALA A 512 -1.60 4.43 2.91
C ALA A 512 -0.36 4.34 2.04
N ARG A 513 -0.26 5.24 1.05
CA ARG A 513 0.87 5.35 0.13
C ARG A 513 1.07 4.05 -0.64
N HIS A 514 -0.01 3.37 -0.98
CA HIS A 514 -0.10 2.09 -1.69
C HIS A 514 0.36 0.87 -0.87
N ASP A 515 1.56 0.93 -0.29
CA ASP A 515 2.25 -0.23 0.29
C ASP A 515 2.93 0.08 1.64
N ASN A 516 3.51 -0.94 2.26
CA ASN A 516 4.26 -0.78 3.52
C ASN A 516 5.64 -0.14 3.32
N TRP A 517 6.17 -0.03 2.09
CA TRP A 517 7.35 0.80 1.83
C TRP A 517 7.00 2.29 1.93
N ARG A 518 5.70 2.61 1.89
CA ARG A 518 5.16 3.97 1.79
C ARG A 518 5.65 4.67 0.53
N SER A 519 5.86 3.89 -0.53
CA SER A 519 6.42 4.35 -1.80
C SER A 519 5.51 5.39 -2.48
N GLY A 520 4.19 5.28 -2.29
CA GLY A 520 3.22 6.04 -3.06
C GLY A 520 3.21 5.65 -4.54
N SER A 521 3.66 4.45 -4.92
CA SER A 521 3.74 3.97 -6.29
C SER A 521 2.82 2.76 -6.50
N ALA A 522 1.93 2.82 -7.50
CA ALA A 522 1.11 1.69 -7.93
C ALA A 522 1.92 0.53 -8.54
N ALA A 523 3.18 0.79 -8.91
CA ALA A 523 4.15 -0.23 -9.33
C ALA A 523 4.99 -0.76 -8.15
N GLY A 524 4.67 -0.37 -6.91
CA GLY A 524 5.30 -0.86 -5.69
C GLY A 524 5.15 -2.38 -5.52
N PRO A 525 5.83 -2.98 -4.53
CA PRO A 525 5.81 -4.43 -4.33
C PRO A 525 4.38 -4.96 -4.26
N ALA A 526 4.13 -6.07 -4.96
CA ALA A 526 2.84 -6.75 -4.92
C ALA A 526 2.49 -7.06 -3.46
N LEU A 527 1.33 -6.58 -3.03
CA LEU A 527 0.85 -6.74 -1.66
C LEU A 527 0.37 -8.17 -1.47
N PHE A 528 0.80 -8.78 -0.37
CA PHE A 528 0.41 -10.07 0.22
C PHE A 528 -0.04 -11.17 -0.73
N THR A 529 0.69 -12.28 -0.76
CA THR A 529 0.05 -13.56 -1.12
C THR A 529 -0.68 -14.09 0.11
N SER A 530 -1.94 -13.71 0.32
CA SER A 530 -2.81 -14.56 1.15
C SER A 530 -2.87 -15.94 0.50
N ALA A 531 -2.87 -16.99 1.32
CA ALA A 531 -3.04 -18.37 0.86
C ALA A 531 -4.29 -18.55 -0.01
N CYS A 532 -5.27 -17.63 0.09
CA CYS A 532 -6.53 -17.74 -0.63
C CYS A 532 -6.59 -17.20 -2.05
N ALA A 533 -5.53 -16.56 -2.56
CA ALA A 533 -5.39 -16.34 -4.01
C ALA A 533 -5.36 -17.67 -4.82
N LEU A 534 -5.39 -18.82 -4.13
CA LEU A 534 -5.38 -20.18 -4.67
C LEU A 534 -6.63 -21.02 -4.33
N TYR A 535 -7.56 -20.56 -3.48
CA TYR A 535 -8.66 -21.39 -2.97
C TYR A 535 -10.05 -20.77 -3.26
N GLY A 536 -10.82 -21.41 -4.16
CA GLY A 536 -12.27 -21.25 -4.21
C GLY A 536 -12.95 -21.99 -3.06
N ALA A 537 -12.70 -21.57 -1.81
CA ALA A 537 -13.22 -22.25 -0.64
C ALA A 537 -14.71 -21.96 -0.43
N THR A 538 -15.53 -23.00 -0.53
CA THR A 538 -16.93 -23.03 -0.08
C THR A 538 -16.97 -22.75 1.43
N PRO A 539 -17.87 -21.87 1.93
CA PRO A 539 -17.90 -21.51 3.35
C PRO A 539 -18.19 -22.72 4.25
N THR A 540 -17.43 -22.83 5.34
CA THR A 540 -17.67 -23.78 6.43
C THR A 540 -18.95 -23.37 7.18
N PRO A 541 -19.93 -24.26 7.38
CA PRO A 541 -21.14 -23.90 8.14
C PRO A 541 -20.81 -23.54 9.58
N ALA A 542 -21.37 -22.42 10.06
CA ALA A 542 -21.30 -22.00 11.45
C ALA A 542 -21.82 -23.12 12.39
N PRO A 543 -21.17 -23.37 13.54
CA PRO A 543 -21.62 -24.41 14.47
C PRO A 543 -23.00 -24.08 15.04
N THR A 544 -23.95 -24.98 14.81
CA THR A 544 -25.30 -24.91 15.36
C THR A 544 -25.27 -25.23 16.85
N ALA A 545 -25.90 -24.40 17.69
CA ALA A 545 -26.01 -24.64 19.12
C ALA A 545 -26.74 -25.95 19.42
N THR A 546 -26.10 -26.84 20.19
CA THR A 546 -26.73 -28.07 20.70
C THR A 546 -27.55 -27.73 21.95
N PRO A 547 -28.82 -28.19 22.07
CA PRO A 547 -29.66 -27.86 23.22
C PRO A 547 -29.23 -28.61 24.50
N THR A 548 -29.17 -27.86 25.60
CA THR A 548 -28.82 -28.28 26.95
C THR A 548 -29.83 -29.26 27.54
N ARG A 549 -29.38 -30.37 28.16
CA ARG A 549 -30.19 -31.19 29.08
C ARG A 549 -29.81 -30.91 30.54
N THR A 550 -30.84 -30.79 31.37
CA THR A 550 -30.86 -30.56 32.83
C THR A 550 -30.39 -31.78 33.64
N PRO A 551 -29.78 -31.62 34.84
CA PRO A 551 -29.11 -32.70 35.56
C PRO A 551 -30.00 -33.46 36.57
N THR A 552 -29.55 -34.65 37.00
CA THR A 552 -30.10 -35.47 38.11
C THR A 552 -28.91 -36.20 38.80
N PRO A 553 -28.95 -36.51 40.11
CA PRO A 553 -27.84 -36.18 41.02
C PRO A 553 -26.86 -37.32 41.37
N THR A 554 -25.78 -36.80 41.98
CA THR A 554 -24.52 -37.31 42.55
C THR A 554 -24.55 -38.57 43.43
N ALA A 555 -23.47 -39.36 43.33
CA ALA A 555 -22.87 -40.13 44.43
C ALA A 555 -21.41 -39.66 44.66
N THR A 556 -21.03 -39.54 45.94
CA THR A 556 -19.78 -38.96 46.49
C THR A 556 -18.64 -40.02 46.64
N PRO A 557 -17.39 -39.69 47.06
CA PRO A 557 -16.18 -39.74 46.22
C PRO A 557 -15.15 -40.82 46.64
N LEU A 558 -14.15 -41.07 45.79
CA LEU A 558 -12.91 -41.80 46.11
C LEU A 558 -11.71 -40.90 45.74
N PRO A 559 -10.59 -40.91 46.50
CA PRO A 559 -9.62 -39.81 46.46
C PRO A 559 -8.77 -39.71 45.19
N THR A 560 -8.31 -38.47 45.04
CA THR A 560 -7.71 -37.75 43.92
C THR A 560 -6.41 -38.36 43.35
N ALA A 561 -6.40 -38.57 42.03
CA ALA A 561 -5.17 -38.54 41.23
C ALA A 561 -5.08 -37.18 40.51
N SER A 562 -3.88 -36.59 40.50
CA SER A 562 -3.58 -35.32 39.84
C SER A 562 -3.94 -35.35 38.35
N PRO A 563 -4.64 -34.35 37.79
CA PRO A 563 -5.00 -34.36 36.38
C PRO A 563 -3.77 -34.18 35.49
N THR A 564 -3.55 -35.15 34.60
CA THR A 564 -2.67 -35.02 33.43
C THR A 564 -3.31 -34.03 32.45
N PRO A 565 -2.56 -33.07 31.87
CA PRO A 565 -3.11 -32.17 30.86
C PRO A 565 -3.65 -32.98 29.66
N PRO A 566 -4.80 -32.59 29.07
CA PRO A 566 -5.30 -33.25 27.88
C PRO A 566 -4.29 -33.09 26.73
N PRO A 567 -4.19 -34.08 25.81
CA PRO A 567 -3.33 -33.94 24.65
C PRO A 567 -3.76 -32.70 23.86
N SER A 568 -2.77 -31.88 23.51
CA SER A 568 -2.94 -30.76 22.58
C SER A 568 -3.62 -31.27 21.31
N PRO A 569 -4.62 -30.56 20.74
CA PRO A 569 -5.17 -30.93 19.45
C PRO A 569 -4.03 -31.04 18.44
N THR A 570 -3.96 -32.17 17.74
CA THR A 570 -3.04 -32.34 16.63
C THR A 570 -3.41 -31.29 15.58
N PRO A 571 -2.47 -30.43 15.13
CA PRO A 571 -2.77 -29.48 14.06
C PRO A 571 -3.28 -30.26 12.84
N PRO A 572 -4.28 -29.73 12.11
CA PRO A 572 -4.69 -30.36 10.86
C PRO A 572 -3.45 -30.50 9.95
N PRO A 573 -3.36 -31.55 9.12
CA PRO A 573 -2.21 -31.75 8.26
C PRO A 573 -2.02 -30.50 7.40
N SER A 574 -0.88 -29.84 7.57
CA SER A 574 -0.41 -28.75 6.74
C SER A 574 -0.13 -29.32 5.35
N ASN A 575 -1.11 -29.17 4.46
CA ASN A 575 -0.92 -29.47 3.04
C ASN A 575 0.05 -28.43 2.48
N CYS A 576 1.35 -28.77 2.49
CA CYS A 576 2.38 -27.92 1.91
C CYS A 576 2.25 -27.95 0.39
N GLU A 577 1.96 -26.78 -0.19
CA GLU A 577 1.81 -26.58 -1.62
C GLU A 577 3.06 -25.88 -2.17
N VAL A 578 3.69 -26.47 -3.19
CA VAL A 578 4.91 -25.93 -3.79
C VAL A 578 4.60 -25.36 -5.17
N VAL A 579 4.87 -24.08 -5.36
CA VAL A 579 4.72 -23.37 -6.64
C VAL A 579 6.04 -23.35 -7.38
N LEU A 580 6.04 -23.79 -8.64
CA LEU A 580 7.20 -23.78 -9.51
C LEU A 580 6.91 -22.97 -10.77
N ASN A 581 7.79 -22.01 -11.05
CA ASN A 581 7.83 -21.32 -12.34
C ASN A 581 8.58 -22.19 -13.37
N PRO A 582 8.24 -22.07 -14.68
CA PRO A 582 8.99 -22.78 -15.71
C PRO A 582 10.44 -22.25 -15.75
N VAL A 583 11.40 -23.17 -15.79
CA VAL A 583 12.84 -22.88 -15.90
C VAL A 583 13.32 -22.85 -17.35
N ALA A 584 12.46 -23.24 -18.30
CA ALA A 584 12.64 -23.05 -19.73
C ALA A 584 11.29 -23.19 -20.44
N ASP A 585 11.17 -22.54 -21.59
CA ASP A 585 10.03 -22.63 -22.48
C ASP A 585 10.47 -22.67 -23.95
N ALA A 586 9.56 -23.10 -24.82
CA ALA A 586 9.71 -23.04 -26.26
C ALA A 586 8.33 -23.19 -26.92
N PHE A 587 8.18 -22.71 -28.15
CA PHE A 587 7.17 -23.27 -29.05
C PHE A 587 7.79 -23.65 -30.39
N ILE A 588 7.26 -24.69 -31.02
CA ILE A 588 7.67 -25.16 -32.35
C ILE A 588 6.53 -24.98 -33.34
N GLN A 589 6.88 -24.88 -34.62
CA GLN A 589 5.92 -24.89 -35.73
C GLN A 589 6.28 -26.03 -36.68
N ASP A 590 5.29 -26.81 -37.11
CA ASP A 590 5.52 -27.94 -38.01
C ASP A 590 5.92 -27.51 -39.43
N GLY A 591 6.32 -28.49 -40.25
CA GLY A 591 6.62 -28.26 -41.67
C GLY A 591 7.91 -27.48 -41.93
N THR A 592 7.88 -26.49 -42.83
CA THR A 592 9.10 -25.76 -43.26
C THR A 592 9.79 -24.99 -42.14
N SER A 593 9.10 -24.73 -41.03
CA SER A 593 9.62 -24.02 -39.85
C SER A 593 10.07 -24.95 -38.72
N ALA A 594 10.04 -26.28 -38.92
CA ALA A 594 10.29 -27.28 -37.87
C ALA A 594 11.71 -27.23 -37.27
N ALA A 595 12.66 -26.56 -37.93
CA ALA A 595 14.02 -26.38 -37.44
C ALA A 595 14.25 -25.05 -36.69
N ASN A 596 13.25 -24.16 -36.64
CA ASN A 596 13.40 -22.84 -36.02
C ASN A 596 13.13 -22.91 -34.51
N ASN A 597 14.02 -22.30 -33.72
CA ASN A 597 13.83 -22.09 -32.29
C ASN A 597 13.26 -20.68 -32.06
N PHE A 598 12.10 -20.57 -31.40
CA PHE A 598 11.43 -19.30 -31.14
C PHE A 598 11.60 -18.80 -29.69
N GLY A 599 12.52 -19.36 -28.90
CA GLY A 599 12.68 -19.08 -27.46
C GLY A 599 13.08 -17.66 -27.02
N ASN A 600 13.04 -16.64 -27.89
CA ASN A 600 13.25 -15.22 -27.55
C ASN A 600 11.97 -14.38 -27.72
N THR A 601 10.84 -14.97 -28.10
CA THR A 601 9.57 -14.25 -28.21
C THR A 601 8.94 -14.06 -26.83
N ALA A 602 8.32 -12.90 -26.60
CA ALA A 602 7.63 -12.61 -25.33
C ALA A 602 6.40 -13.51 -25.10
N ASP A 603 5.84 -14.11 -26.16
CA ASP A 603 4.64 -14.94 -26.10
C ASP A 603 4.90 -16.39 -26.56
N LEU A 604 4.23 -17.35 -25.91
CA LEU A 604 4.12 -18.73 -26.39
C LEU A 604 2.87 -18.91 -27.25
N ALA A 605 3.04 -19.42 -28.47
CA ALA A 605 1.94 -19.63 -29.40
C ALA A 605 1.54 -21.11 -29.50
N VAL A 606 0.25 -21.39 -29.36
CA VAL A 606 -0.33 -22.71 -29.67
C VAL A 606 -1.37 -22.56 -30.78
N LYS A 607 -1.32 -23.43 -31.79
CA LYS A 607 -2.23 -23.37 -32.93
C LYS A 607 -2.57 -24.75 -33.43
N ALA A 608 -3.86 -25.08 -33.42
CA ALA A 608 -4.41 -26.17 -34.21
C ALA A 608 -4.47 -25.71 -35.67
N GLY A 609 -3.73 -26.38 -36.55
CA GLY A 609 -3.65 -26.04 -37.97
C GLY A 609 -3.21 -27.24 -38.81
N GLY A 610 -3.40 -27.16 -40.12
CA GLY A 610 -2.83 -28.13 -41.06
C GLY A 610 -1.32 -27.98 -41.18
N THR A 611 -0.69 -28.82 -42.00
CA THR A 611 0.76 -28.84 -42.23
C THR A 611 1.32 -27.44 -42.49
N ASN A 612 2.42 -27.10 -41.81
CA ASN A 612 3.10 -25.79 -41.77
C ASN A 612 2.47 -24.73 -40.86
N TYR A 613 1.32 -24.98 -40.23
CA TYR A 613 0.63 -24.01 -39.37
C TYR A 613 0.32 -24.53 -37.97
N ARG A 614 0.67 -25.78 -37.67
CA ARG A 614 0.48 -26.35 -36.33
C ARG A 614 1.60 -25.82 -35.43
N ARG A 615 1.22 -25.31 -34.25
CA ARG A 615 2.17 -24.86 -33.23
C ARG A 615 1.95 -25.58 -31.92
N GLU A 616 3.03 -26.01 -31.29
CA GLU A 616 3.04 -26.66 -29.98
C GLU A 616 3.98 -25.92 -29.06
N ALA A 617 3.54 -25.66 -27.82
CA ALA A 617 4.36 -25.04 -26.79
C ALA A 617 4.82 -26.08 -25.76
N TYR A 618 6.04 -25.94 -25.27
CA TYR A 618 6.67 -26.77 -24.27
C TYR A 618 7.14 -25.89 -23.11
N LEU A 619 6.86 -26.37 -21.89
CA LEU A 619 7.32 -25.76 -20.64
C LEU A 619 8.12 -26.81 -19.87
N ARG A 620 9.26 -26.41 -19.32
CA ARG A 620 10.07 -27.24 -18.43
C ARG A 620 10.03 -26.67 -17.02
N PHE A 621 9.76 -27.51 -16.05
CA PHE A 621 9.81 -27.17 -14.62
C PHE A 621 10.94 -27.97 -13.97
N ASP A 622 11.69 -27.31 -13.09
CA ASP A 622 12.67 -28.02 -12.25
C ASP A 622 11.96 -28.53 -11.00
N LEU A 623 11.90 -29.86 -10.87
CA LEU A 623 11.22 -30.53 -9.76
C LEU A 623 12.16 -30.88 -8.62
N ALA A 624 13.44 -30.50 -8.68
CA ALA A 624 14.43 -30.83 -7.66
C ALA A 624 14.04 -30.34 -6.25
N SER A 625 13.34 -29.21 -6.17
CA SER A 625 12.84 -28.62 -4.91
C SER A 625 11.74 -29.45 -4.23
N LEU A 626 11.12 -30.41 -4.94
CA LEU A 626 10.14 -31.35 -4.34
C LEU A 626 10.81 -32.51 -3.58
N GLY A 627 12.13 -32.68 -3.70
CA GLY A 627 12.87 -33.74 -3.01
C GLY A 627 12.32 -35.14 -3.30
N SER A 628 12.13 -35.95 -2.24
CA SER A 628 11.52 -37.29 -2.31
C SER A 628 10.01 -37.31 -2.05
N ALA A 629 9.35 -36.14 -2.00
CA ALA A 629 7.94 -36.06 -1.66
C ALA A 629 7.05 -36.52 -2.82
N THR A 630 6.03 -37.33 -2.52
CA THR A 630 5.03 -37.77 -3.50
C THR A 630 3.94 -36.72 -3.68
N ALA A 631 3.83 -36.17 -4.89
CA ALA A 631 2.75 -35.27 -5.22
C ALA A 631 1.44 -36.05 -5.50
N SER A 632 0.35 -35.67 -4.83
CA SER A 632 -1.01 -36.18 -5.03
C SER A 632 -1.79 -35.44 -6.12
N GLN A 633 -1.41 -34.18 -6.39
CA GLN A 633 -2.03 -33.34 -7.40
C GLN A 633 -1.01 -32.39 -8.01
N ALA A 634 -1.14 -32.09 -9.31
CA ALA A 634 -0.44 -31.02 -9.99
C ALA A 634 -1.43 -30.14 -10.75
N ARG A 635 -1.35 -28.81 -10.60
CA ARG A 635 -2.18 -27.83 -11.34
C ARG A 635 -1.27 -26.95 -12.21
N LEU A 636 -1.55 -26.86 -13.51
CA LEU A 636 -0.88 -25.94 -14.42
C LEU A 636 -1.75 -24.69 -14.63
N GLU A 637 -1.20 -23.51 -14.39
CA GLU A 637 -1.85 -22.21 -14.60
C GLU A 637 -1.22 -21.47 -15.79
N LEU A 638 -2.04 -21.17 -16.79
CA LEU A 638 -1.65 -20.50 -18.04
C LEU A 638 -2.39 -19.17 -18.16
N TRP A 639 -1.68 -18.11 -18.57
CA TRP A 639 -2.27 -16.84 -18.98
C TRP A 639 -2.36 -16.81 -20.50
N VAL A 640 -3.53 -16.44 -21.03
CA VAL A 640 -3.80 -16.40 -22.47
C VAL A 640 -3.97 -14.94 -22.87
N ALA A 641 -2.94 -14.38 -23.50
CA ALA A 641 -2.93 -12.96 -23.90
C ALA A 641 -3.94 -12.65 -25.01
N SER A 642 -4.17 -13.59 -25.94
CA SER A 642 -5.22 -13.45 -26.96
C SER A 642 -5.64 -14.82 -27.49
N THR A 643 -6.87 -14.92 -28.00
CA THR A 643 -7.36 -16.09 -28.73
C THR A 643 -7.82 -15.66 -30.11
N GLN A 644 -7.45 -16.42 -31.14
CA GLN A 644 -7.89 -16.13 -32.51
C GLN A 644 -9.08 -17.00 -32.95
N ASN A 645 -9.54 -17.99 -32.15
CA ASN A 645 -10.68 -18.88 -32.41
C ASN A 645 -11.12 -19.67 -31.15
N ASN A 646 -12.34 -20.24 -31.16
CA ASN A 646 -12.94 -21.05 -30.06
C ASN A 646 -12.55 -22.55 -30.07
N GLY A 647 -11.33 -22.90 -30.46
CA GLY A 647 -10.87 -24.29 -30.52
C GLY A 647 -10.35 -24.83 -29.18
N SER A 648 -10.49 -26.14 -28.94
CA SER A 648 -9.87 -26.83 -27.78
C SER A 648 -8.43 -27.27 -28.11
N VAL A 649 -7.52 -27.14 -27.15
CA VAL A 649 -6.12 -27.57 -27.25
C VAL A 649 -5.85 -28.64 -26.17
N PRO A 650 -5.38 -29.85 -26.55
CA PRO A 650 -5.06 -30.89 -25.59
C PRO A 650 -3.74 -30.59 -24.86
N LEU A 651 -3.71 -30.83 -23.55
CA LEU A 651 -2.50 -30.75 -22.72
C LEU A 651 -1.94 -32.15 -22.50
N THR A 652 -0.63 -32.33 -22.67
CA THR A 652 0.06 -33.60 -22.43
C THR A 652 1.26 -33.38 -21.52
N ALA A 653 1.36 -34.15 -20.44
CA ALA A 653 2.52 -34.17 -19.56
C ALA A 653 3.45 -35.34 -19.94
N LEU A 654 4.76 -35.07 -20.03
CA LEU A 654 5.77 -36.07 -20.37
C LEU A 654 6.79 -36.15 -19.22
N ARG A 655 7.06 -37.37 -18.73
CA ARG A 655 8.20 -37.62 -17.84
C ARG A 655 9.38 -38.08 -18.70
N PRO A 656 10.58 -37.48 -18.56
CA PRO A 656 11.75 -37.96 -19.29
C PRO A 656 12.21 -39.28 -18.68
N THR A 657 11.75 -40.40 -19.23
CA THR A 657 12.38 -41.71 -19.06
C THR A 657 13.25 -41.94 -20.28
N THR A 658 14.49 -41.43 -20.20
CA THR A 658 15.55 -41.65 -21.20
C THR A 658 15.23 -41.08 -22.59
N ILE A 659 15.82 -39.91 -22.91
CA ILE A 659 15.80 -39.39 -24.28
C ILE A 659 16.77 -40.25 -25.13
N THR A 660 16.30 -41.37 -25.66
CA THR A 660 16.83 -41.90 -26.92
C THR A 660 16.04 -41.25 -28.05
N GLY A 661 16.72 -40.39 -28.80
CA GLY A 661 16.10 -39.54 -29.79
C GLY A 661 15.28 -40.29 -30.82
N GLN A 662 14.09 -39.75 -31.09
CA GLN A 662 13.58 -39.66 -32.45
C GLN A 662 12.98 -38.27 -32.63
N LYS A 663 13.58 -37.49 -33.54
CA LYS A 663 12.86 -36.42 -34.23
C LYS A 663 11.66 -37.09 -34.90
N ARG A 664 10.46 -36.83 -34.43
CA ARG A 664 9.27 -36.99 -35.27
C ARG A 664 9.19 -35.72 -36.11
N GLY A 665 9.40 -35.90 -37.42
CA GLY A 665 9.33 -34.85 -38.43
C GLY A 665 7.90 -34.46 -38.76
#